data_AF-A0AA43L914-F1
#
_entry.id   AF-A0AA43L914-F1
#
_cell.length_a   1.000
_cell.length_b   1.000
_cell.length_c   1.000
_cell.angle_alpha   90.00
_cell.angle_beta   90.00
_cell.angle_gamma   90.00
#
_symmetry.space_group_name_H-M   'P 1'
#
loop_
_entity.id
_entity.type
_entity.pdbx_description
1 polymer ?
#
loop_
_entity_poly.entity_id
_entity_poly.type
_entity_poly.pdbx_seq_one_letter_code
_entity_poly.pdbx_strand_id
1 'polypeptide(L)'
;MEQILNLIKSRLERPSTAFSRLNATVAELGIDEIRTFLTDQTMDRWNRIKVLKIGRYTIEELLELKNGTAEMPDTETFKDILQFSLSNIQIISVESEGRTFEAYVKLIMLDPDGITIRGLSLGGNLTSCRAIHASIYNNREVYVTDLLNGTVKEYRSNFHYRRIEEVQGKVCHTFLLPRNAIVQEYNYECMNADVSNRAHPDRILISRGDDITEVAGQFLAQKYSLPRTSDWANLYLSLLPADKWCELELIKTDMVGESGNLRAIIIRSMQESEVLEVINAAIIKGDLNVFSEIGEAAVLTEGMTTEDYLRVNAEIITKKIDTYLKPLYDGHTYAQFLGMTNRVCLPAQARSVMGVLTVLKFLNSCFLVGDMGSGKTQMSLSAIFAILRRRMESGAPDGISVLITAPAITIPKWATSEIPKILGSQKIITTIINSTEDALRYVAKVKGYNPNTSERTPYKVPKGYIHFVLVSTDRMKLAANKFVLAAHWDHIKQVWRCPDCHQPLRCPKAKANESDLLATWSDGVESPIYPPSKEQMKTARKSKLIDVNNLPRNFVKRYTDHIRSFECSCHLKKTKKNKLKEKSKDEKVERKRHATLVRPALKSRGEDRNKPRWMIAEIFQRHLRNHFQVGIFDEIQQMKASDSGRGMSFHKIMWSCRKSLFLTGTLTNGTSSSIQSTLWRSDPQPLIDEGFNHKTSKEQWAKKYGVLESITYMDDKAAGVLGRSSNRVTERVIIKEKAGIAPQLVARHLLHKSIFLELADLNIPLVQLKEEPVIVPLDPEHQDAYRKFHDELEAVCKDLQPILKSKAWSQFNPATLNYASQPQREVEVNFYDDEGDLLRSVKAPKFPAEYLTATERRLIEDVKADLSENRGSIIFTHYTGIYGTNQRIQRILANEGVQAEILDVKTTSSLGRFEWLEKQREIGTKVLIMNQTLVQVGLDLLEYPSLNFWQLNDDINVVRQASRRAWRIGQPRECKVRYYVSADTQQMKQFQRLMSRRISALLVEGRIERSDRIAQYAQESASGLTRELASSLSAAELTETWKSAAERDMDMNLTIVSETDYKQSISEAFERLTAETKRLCGYVEKDEIDQVISFTAEETQSTKSHPSSLTSPQTKHLYGELDLFSFNYEIEIVKTKKRGSNEIISKEQIAFNF
;
A
#
# COMPACT_ATOMS: atom_id res chain seq x y z
N MET A 1 -3.28 -24.24 56.72
CA MET A 1 -4.17 -23.59 57.71
C MET A 1 -3.41 -22.84 58.80
N GLU A 2 -2.47 -23.43 59.54
CA GLU A 2 -1.72 -22.67 60.56
C GLU A 2 -0.94 -21.47 59.98
N GLN A 3 -0.35 -21.60 58.80
CA GLN A 3 0.28 -20.47 58.08
C GLN A 3 -0.72 -19.35 57.76
N ILE A 4 -1.96 -19.70 57.38
CA ILE A 4 -3.04 -18.75 57.10
C ILE A 4 -3.48 -18.05 58.39
N LEU A 5 -3.66 -18.79 59.48
CA LEU A 5 -4.02 -18.25 60.78
C LEU A 5 -2.92 -17.32 61.33
N ASN A 6 -1.65 -17.64 61.12
CA ASN A 6 -0.53 -16.77 61.48
C ASN A 6 -0.51 -15.46 60.67
N LEU A 7 -0.84 -15.50 59.39
CA LEU A 7 -1.00 -14.29 58.56
C LEU A 7 -2.21 -13.45 59.00
N ILE A 8 -3.33 -14.10 59.34
CA ILE A 8 -4.54 -13.43 59.86
C ILE A 8 -4.29 -12.80 61.23
N LYS A 9 -3.41 -13.37 62.07
CA LYS A 9 -2.97 -12.78 63.35
C LYS A 9 -2.48 -11.35 63.21
N SER A 10 -1.85 -11.04 62.08
CA SER A 10 -1.34 -9.69 61.79
C SER A 10 -2.42 -8.70 61.31
N ARG A 11 -3.58 -9.19 60.82
CA ARG A 11 -4.68 -8.39 60.24
C ARG A 11 -5.92 -8.23 61.14
N LEU A 12 -6.00 -8.95 62.26
CA LEU A 12 -7.09 -8.79 63.23
C LEU A 12 -7.03 -7.39 63.86
N GLU A 13 -8.14 -6.64 63.79
CA GLU A 13 -8.22 -5.31 64.42
C GLU A 13 -8.08 -5.43 65.94
N ARG A 14 -7.23 -4.58 66.52
CA ARG A 14 -7.12 -4.42 67.97
C ARG A 14 -8.21 -3.43 68.42
N PRO A 15 -9.08 -3.78 69.39
CA PRO A 15 -10.12 -2.87 69.86
C PRO A 15 -9.49 -1.58 70.42
N SER A 16 -10.05 -0.44 70.05
CA SER A 16 -9.53 0.91 70.32
C SER A 16 -9.83 1.41 71.74
N THR A 17 -9.50 0.64 72.78
CA THR A 17 -9.59 1.11 74.17
C THR A 17 -8.22 1.14 74.82
N ALA A 18 -7.93 2.25 75.51
CA ALA A 18 -6.62 2.68 75.95
C ALA A 18 -6.00 1.80 77.06
N PHE A 19 -5.49 0.61 76.74
CA PHE A 19 -4.55 -0.13 77.61
C PHE A 19 -3.60 -1.01 76.78
N SER A 20 -2.36 -0.54 76.59
CA SER A 20 -1.38 -1.08 75.64
C SER A 20 -0.72 -2.43 76.04
N ARG A 21 -1.16 -3.11 77.10
CA ARG A 21 -0.63 -4.42 77.53
C ARG A 21 -1.58 -5.62 77.32
N LEU A 22 -2.83 -5.40 76.91
CA LEU A 22 -3.84 -6.46 76.66
C LEU A 22 -3.99 -6.86 75.17
N ASN A 23 -3.22 -6.23 74.28
CA ASN A 23 -3.48 -6.26 72.84
C ASN A 23 -2.99 -7.52 72.10
N ALA A 24 -2.02 -8.26 72.65
CA ALA A 24 -1.57 -9.53 72.07
C ALA A 24 -2.51 -10.69 72.43
N THR A 25 -3.03 -10.66 73.66
CA THR A 25 -3.91 -11.69 74.22
C THR A 25 -5.26 -11.74 73.52
N VAL A 26 -5.80 -10.59 73.08
CA VAL A 26 -7.10 -10.52 72.36
C VAL A 26 -7.01 -11.09 70.94
N ALA A 27 -5.90 -10.87 70.22
CA ALA A 27 -5.68 -11.47 68.90
C ALA A 27 -5.41 -12.98 68.99
N GLU A 28 -4.77 -13.45 70.07
CA GLU A 28 -4.60 -14.88 70.36
C GLU A 28 -5.92 -15.56 70.71
N LEU A 29 -6.75 -14.95 71.57
CA LEU A 29 -8.10 -15.41 71.89
C LEU A 29 -8.98 -15.49 70.64
N GLY A 30 -8.93 -14.49 69.75
CA GLY A 30 -9.68 -14.51 68.49
C GLY A 30 -9.23 -15.61 67.53
N ILE A 31 -7.92 -15.90 67.46
CA ILE A 31 -7.40 -17.02 66.66
C ILE A 31 -7.77 -18.37 67.25
N ASP A 32 -7.74 -18.50 68.57
CA ASP A 32 -8.14 -19.75 69.24
C ASP A 32 -9.63 -20.00 69.04
N GLU A 33 -10.50 -18.98 69.09
CA GLU A 33 -11.92 -19.16 68.74
C GLU A 33 -12.12 -19.55 67.26
N ILE A 34 -11.37 -18.96 66.32
CA ILE A 34 -11.39 -19.36 64.90
C ILE A 34 -10.89 -20.80 64.72
N ARG A 35 -9.83 -21.19 65.45
CA ARG A 35 -9.27 -22.56 65.45
C ARG A 35 -10.27 -23.56 66.01
N THR A 36 -11.01 -23.20 67.05
CA THR A 36 -12.01 -24.06 67.69
C THR A 36 -13.29 -24.18 66.84
N PHE A 37 -13.66 -23.13 66.09
CA PHE A 37 -14.77 -23.20 65.13
C PHE A 37 -14.43 -24.06 63.90
N LEU A 38 -13.16 -24.09 63.46
CA LEU A 38 -12.70 -24.99 62.39
C LEU A 38 -12.79 -26.48 62.77
N THR A 39 -12.88 -26.81 64.06
CA THR A 39 -12.99 -28.19 64.56
C THR A 39 -14.40 -28.59 64.99
N ASP A 40 -15.23 -27.63 65.45
CA ASP A 40 -16.56 -27.91 65.99
C ASP A 40 -17.51 -26.69 65.78
N GLN A 41 -18.45 -26.87 64.84
CA GLN A 41 -19.29 -25.84 64.24
C GLN A 41 -20.64 -25.71 64.96
N THR A 42 -20.65 -24.93 66.04
CA THR A 42 -21.89 -24.61 66.79
C THR A 42 -22.33 -23.17 66.54
N MET A 43 -23.65 -22.93 66.61
CA MET A 43 -24.22 -21.59 66.41
C MET A 43 -23.72 -20.58 67.45
N ASP A 44 -23.48 -21.02 68.69
CA ASP A 44 -22.90 -20.19 69.75
C ASP A 44 -21.45 -19.77 69.49
N ARG A 45 -20.68 -20.59 68.77
CA ARG A 45 -19.32 -20.22 68.36
C ARG A 45 -19.34 -19.34 67.12
N TRP A 46 -20.21 -19.63 66.16
CA TRP A 46 -20.44 -18.73 65.02
C TRP A 46 -20.79 -17.31 65.48
N ASN A 47 -21.71 -17.17 66.44
CA ASN A 47 -22.09 -15.86 66.99
C ASN A 47 -20.94 -15.11 67.68
N ARG A 48 -19.93 -15.82 68.20
CA ARG A 48 -18.72 -15.22 68.78
C ARG A 48 -17.70 -14.81 67.72
N ILE A 49 -17.48 -15.65 66.71
CA ILE A 49 -16.46 -15.36 65.69
C ILE A 49 -16.95 -14.41 64.59
N LYS A 50 -18.26 -14.39 64.28
CA LYS A 50 -18.80 -13.63 63.14
C LYS A 50 -18.57 -12.11 63.26
N VAL A 51 -18.46 -11.60 64.48
CA VAL A 51 -18.20 -10.19 64.79
C VAL A 51 -16.71 -9.82 64.79
N LEU A 52 -15.81 -10.80 64.70
CA LEU A 52 -14.36 -10.54 64.60
C LEU A 52 -14.06 -9.83 63.28
N LYS A 53 -13.26 -8.77 63.34
CA LYS A 53 -12.85 -7.99 62.17
C LYS A 53 -11.48 -8.41 61.66
N ILE A 54 -11.43 -8.77 60.39
CA ILE A 54 -10.18 -9.03 59.66
C ILE A 54 -10.01 -7.88 58.67
N GLY A 55 -9.11 -6.94 58.97
CA GLY A 55 -9.05 -5.67 58.24
C GLY A 55 -10.32 -4.83 58.45
N ARG A 56 -10.93 -4.35 57.36
CA ARG A 56 -12.10 -3.46 57.41
C ARG A 56 -13.45 -4.17 57.69
N TYR A 57 -13.52 -5.47 57.45
CA TYR A 57 -14.78 -6.23 57.45
C TYR A 57 -14.85 -7.25 58.58
N THR A 58 -16.07 -7.50 59.08
CA THR A 58 -16.33 -8.64 59.97
C THR A 58 -16.28 -9.96 59.20
N ILE A 59 -16.09 -11.08 59.89
CA ILE A 59 -16.16 -12.41 59.27
C ILE A 59 -17.53 -12.65 58.60
N GLU A 60 -18.61 -12.12 59.17
CA GLU A 60 -19.96 -12.15 58.59
C GLU A 60 -20.04 -11.36 57.28
N GLU A 61 -19.48 -10.14 57.27
CA GLU A 61 -19.44 -9.30 56.07
C GLU A 61 -18.54 -9.89 54.98
N LEU A 62 -17.42 -10.53 55.34
CA LEU A 62 -16.53 -11.23 54.39
C LEU A 62 -17.20 -12.46 53.76
N LEU A 63 -17.97 -13.18 54.55
CA LEU A 63 -18.80 -14.30 54.11
C LEU A 63 -19.89 -13.81 53.13
N GLU A 64 -20.58 -12.74 53.47
CA GLU A 64 -21.60 -12.13 52.60
C GLU A 64 -20.97 -11.58 51.30
N LEU A 65 -19.80 -10.93 51.39
CA LEU A 65 -19.05 -10.42 50.23
C LEU A 65 -18.59 -11.53 49.28
N LYS A 66 -18.17 -12.69 49.80
CA LYS A 66 -17.66 -13.80 48.98
C LYS A 66 -18.78 -14.66 48.40
N ASN A 67 -19.77 -15.02 49.21
CA ASN A 67 -20.75 -16.05 48.87
C ASN A 67 -22.17 -15.49 48.61
N GLY A 68 -22.43 -14.23 48.95
CA GLY A 68 -23.74 -13.58 48.78
C GLY A 68 -24.77 -13.98 49.83
N THR A 69 -24.39 -14.72 50.88
CA THR A 69 -25.24 -15.11 52.00
C THR A 69 -24.47 -14.95 53.32
N ALA A 70 -25.17 -14.60 54.41
CA ALA A 70 -24.60 -14.49 55.77
C ALA A 70 -24.86 -15.74 56.62
N GLU A 71 -25.27 -16.85 55.99
CA GLU A 71 -25.59 -18.11 56.68
C GLU A 71 -24.32 -18.82 57.18
N MET A 72 -24.40 -19.48 58.33
CA MET A 72 -23.24 -20.14 58.96
C MET A 72 -22.52 -21.07 57.96
N PRO A 73 -21.23 -20.85 57.68
CA PRO A 73 -20.50 -21.62 56.66
C PRO A 73 -20.05 -22.98 57.19
N ASP A 74 -20.01 -23.98 56.30
CA ASP A 74 -19.34 -25.24 56.56
C ASP A 74 -17.81 -25.08 56.64
N THR A 75 -17.08 -26.13 57.03
CA THR A 75 -15.65 -26.02 57.33
C THR A 75 -14.82 -25.68 56.08
N GLU A 76 -15.21 -26.19 54.91
CA GLU A 76 -14.52 -25.87 53.66
C GLU A 76 -14.77 -24.42 53.25
N THR A 77 -16.04 -23.99 53.28
CA THR A 77 -16.46 -22.61 52.98
C THR A 77 -15.80 -21.61 53.93
N PHE A 78 -15.66 -21.94 55.21
CA PHE A 78 -15.00 -21.10 56.19
C PHE A 78 -13.49 -20.96 55.95
N LYS A 79 -12.79 -22.05 55.60
CA LYS A 79 -11.37 -22.00 55.19
C LYS A 79 -11.18 -21.10 53.97
N ASP A 80 -12.11 -21.23 53.04
CA ASP A 80 -12.18 -20.45 51.80
C ASP A 80 -12.33 -18.96 52.06
N ILE A 81 -13.11 -18.56 53.07
CA ILE A 81 -13.30 -17.16 53.49
C ILE A 81 -12.04 -16.64 54.19
N LEU A 82 -11.40 -17.45 55.04
CA LEU A 82 -10.12 -17.10 55.67
C LEU A 82 -9.01 -16.92 54.63
N GLN A 83 -9.04 -17.67 53.53
CA GLN A 83 -8.11 -17.47 52.43
C GLN A 83 -8.47 -16.22 51.60
N PHE A 84 -9.76 -15.94 51.41
CA PHE A 84 -10.24 -14.72 50.74
C PHE A 84 -9.90 -13.45 51.52
N SER A 85 -9.92 -13.46 52.86
CA SER A 85 -9.54 -12.31 53.68
C SER A 85 -8.06 -11.94 53.58
N LEU A 86 -7.23 -12.87 53.07
CA LEU A 86 -5.83 -12.64 52.76
C LEU A 86 -5.58 -12.17 51.32
N SER A 87 -6.60 -12.18 50.45
CA SER A 87 -6.46 -11.80 49.05
C SER A 87 -6.06 -10.33 48.87
N ASN A 88 -5.33 -10.04 47.81
CA ASN A 88 -4.97 -8.68 47.39
C ASN A 88 -5.98 -8.22 46.34
N ILE A 89 -7.11 -7.67 46.78
CA ILE A 89 -8.15 -7.10 45.90
C ILE A 89 -8.10 -5.58 46.02
N GLN A 90 -7.84 -4.92 44.89
CA GLN A 90 -7.72 -3.47 44.84
C GLN A 90 -8.82 -2.87 43.98
N ILE A 91 -9.35 -1.72 44.41
CA ILE A 91 -10.35 -0.94 43.69
C ILE A 91 -9.77 0.42 43.36
N ILE A 92 -9.93 0.82 42.11
CA ILE A 92 -9.65 2.18 41.66
C ILE A 92 -10.95 2.98 41.66
N SER A 93 -10.95 4.14 42.29
CA SER A 93 -12.11 5.02 42.38
C SER A 93 -11.79 6.38 41.81
N VAL A 94 -12.73 6.94 41.05
CA VAL A 94 -12.64 8.33 40.59
C VAL A 94 -13.97 9.04 40.69
N GLU A 95 -13.92 10.29 41.17
CA GLU A 95 -15.06 11.21 41.16
C GLU A 95 -15.04 12.08 39.90
N SER A 96 -16.16 12.12 39.19
CA SER A 96 -16.39 13.02 38.07
C SER A 96 -17.85 13.46 38.05
N GLU A 97 -18.09 14.77 37.93
CA GLU A 97 -19.45 15.35 37.86
C GLU A 97 -20.37 14.92 39.02
N GLY A 98 -19.83 14.75 40.23
CA GLY A 98 -20.59 14.36 41.42
C GLY A 98 -21.02 12.88 41.47
N ARG A 99 -20.43 12.02 40.63
CA ARG A 99 -20.62 10.56 40.67
C ARG A 99 -19.28 9.86 40.90
N THR A 100 -19.30 8.83 41.75
CA THR A 100 -18.17 7.93 41.98
C THR A 100 -18.21 6.77 40.99
N PHE A 101 -17.09 6.54 40.31
CA PHE A 101 -16.92 5.41 39.40
C PHE A 101 -15.84 4.49 39.94
N GLU A 102 -16.17 3.21 40.09
CA GLU A 102 -15.27 2.19 40.65
C GLU A 102 -15.05 1.03 39.68
N ALA A 103 -13.82 0.51 39.68
CA ALA A 103 -13.46 -0.74 38.99
C ALA A 103 -12.40 -1.51 39.78
N TYR A 104 -12.36 -2.82 39.63
CA TYR A 104 -11.34 -3.67 40.21
C TYR A 104 -10.04 -3.56 39.43
N VAL A 105 -8.92 -3.43 40.13
CA VAL A 105 -7.59 -3.43 39.53
C VAL A 105 -7.11 -4.88 39.40
N LYS A 106 -6.61 -5.22 38.21
CA LYS A 106 -5.89 -6.47 37.94
C LYS A 106 -4.39 -6.24 38.03
N LEU A 107 -3.86 -5.29 37.26
CA LEU A 107 -2.42 -5.06 37.13
C LEU A 107 -2.13 -3.56 37.13
N ILE A 108 -1.09 -3.14 37.85
CA ILE A 108 -0.50 -1.80 37.73
C ILE A 108 0.96 -1.98 37.30
N MET A 109 1.37 -1.27 36.26
CA MET A 109 2.76 -1.16 35.82
C MET A 109 3.28 0.22 36.23
N LEU A 110 4.38 0.26 36.98
CA LEU A 110 4.95 1.47 37.54
C LEU A 110 6.36 1.71 36.99
N ASP A 111 6.70 2.99 36.80
CA ASP A 111 8.09 3.41 36.60
C ASP A 111 8.94 3.11 37.86
N PRO A 112 10.27 3.14 37.77
CA PRO A 112 11.17 2.91 38.90
C PRO A 112 10.99 3.87 40.10
N ASP A 113 10.19 4.92 39.94
CA ASP A 113 9.82 5.85 41.02
C ASP A 113 8.73 5.29 41.96
N GLY A 114 8.09 4.18 41.60
CA GLY A 114 7.06 3.50 42.40
C GLY A 114 5.71 4.23 42.47
N ILE A 115 5.53 5.33 41.74
CA ILE A 115 4.34 6.20 41.83
C ILE A 115 3.72 6.44 40.45
N THR A 116 4.54 6.56 39.40
CA THR A 116 4.05 6.89 38.07
C THR A 116 3.55 5.64 37.35
N ILE A 117 2.25 5.62 37.04
CA ILE A 117 1.63 4.56 36.26
C ILE A 117 2.12 4.66 34.81
N ARG A 118 2.61 3.55 34.30
CA ARG A 118 2.85 3.32 32.88
C ARG A 118 1.77 2.47 32.25
N GLY A 119 1.16 1.55 32.98
CA GLY A 119 0.12 0.67 32.42
C GLY A 119 -0.86 0.21 33.49
N LEU A 120 -2.11 -0.04 33.11
CA LEU A 120 -3.16 -0.36 34.06
C LEU A 120 -4.18 -1.34 33.46
N SER A 121 -4.46 -2.44 34.16
CA SER A 121 -5.49 -3.41 33.80
C SER A 121 -6.62 -3.37 34.83
N LEU A 122 -7.86 -3.25 34.35
CA LEU A 122 -9.07 -3.06 35.16
C LEU A 122 -10.17 -4.06 34.76
N GLY A 123 -11.06 -4.37 35.70
CA GLY A 123 -12.30 -5.09 35.49
C GLY A 123 -13.47 -4.41 36.20
N GLY A 124 -14.53 -4.07 35.48
CA GLY A 124 -15.69 -3.41 36.06
C GLY A 124 -16.83 -3.28 35.06
N ASN A 125 -17.83 -2.44 35.33
CA ASN A 125 -18.82 -2.13 34.32
C ASN A 125 -18.22 -1.22 33.22
N LEU A 126 -18.82 -1.19 32.03
CA LEU A 126 -18.30 -0.42 30.89
C LEU A 126 -18.19 1.09 31.18
N THR A 127 -19.17 1.64 31.88
CA THR A 127 -19.24 3.08 32.19
C THR A 127 -18.13 3.50 33.14
N SER A 128 -17.91 2.74 34.22
CA SER A 128 -16.86 2.96 35.21
C SER A 128 -15.48 2.88 34.58
N CYS A 129 -15.19 1.82 33.81
CA CYS A 129 -13.88 1.67 33.17
C CYS A 129 -13.56 2.83 32.21
N ARG A 130 -14.57 3.32 31.47
CA ARG A 130 -14.42 4.46 30.57
C ARG A 130 -14.27 5.79 31.32
N ALA A 131 -14.97 5.98 32.43
CA ALA A 131 -14.84 7.14 33.30
C ALA A 131 -13.44 7.19 33.93
N ILE A 132 -12.95 6.08 34.47
CA ILE A 132 -11.60 5.96 35.03
C ILE A 132 -10.54 6.31 33.96
N HIS A 133 -10.67 5.79 32.74
CA HIS A 133 -9.76 6.15 31.65
C HIS A 133 -9.80 7.65 31.30
N ALA A 134 -11.00 8.25 31.24
CA ALA A 134 -11.14 9.69 30.97
C ALA A 134 -10.52 10.53 32.10
N SER A 135 -10.67 10.09 33.34
CA SER A 135 -10.05 10.75 34.48
C SER A 135 -8.55 10.59 34.51
N ILE A 136 -7.97 9.43 34.21
CA ILE A 136 -6.51 9.23 34.07
C ILE A 136 -5.91 10.15 32.99
N TYR A 137 -6.73 10.55 32.01
CA TYR A 137 -6.34 11.47 30.94
C TYR A 137 -6.41 12.95 31.37
N ASN A 138 -7.36 13.31 32.25
CA ASN A 138 -7.63 14.69 32.68
C ASN A 138 -7.00 15.03 34.05
N ASN A 139 -7.21 14.17 35.04
CA ASN A 139 -6.63 14.21 36.37
C ASN A 139 -5.36 13.36 36.40
N ARG A 140 -4.27 13.98 36.86
CA ARG A 140 -2.96 13.31 36.94
C ARG A 140 -2.81 12.39 38.14
N GLU A 141 -3.78 12.37 39.06
CA GLU A 141 -3.74 11.62 40.31
C GLU A 141 -4.90 10.64 40.38
N VAL A 142 -4.61 9.42 40.84
CA VAL A 142 -5.58 8.34 40.97
C VAL A 142 -5.35 7.61 42.29
N TYR A 143 -6.43 7.25 42.95
CA TYR A 143 -6.40 6.57 44.24
C TYR A 143 -6.80 5.10 44.04
N VAL A 144 -5.96 4.21 44.55
CA VAL A 144 -6.22 2.78 44.57
C VAL A 144 -6.32 2.34 46.02
N THR A 145 -7.46 1.77 46.36
CA THR A 145 -7.77 1.31 47.71
C THR A 145 -7.70 -0.22 47.73
N ASP A 146 -6.91 -0.77 48.66
CA ASP A 146 -7.01 -2.19 49.01
C ASP A 146 -8.35 -2.41 49.73
N LEU A 147 -9.20 -3.24 49.14
CA LEU A 147 -10.57 -3.47 49.62
C LEU A 147 -10.57 -4.05 51.04
N LEU A 148 -9.65 -4.95 51.34
CA LEU A 148 -9.63 -5.72 52.58
C LEU A 148 -8.81 -5.03 53.67
N ASN A 149 -7.68 -4.43 53.30
CA ASN A 149 -6.79 -3.73 54.25
C ASN A 149 -7.17 -2.26 54.46
N GLY A 150 -7.99 -1.65 53.59
CA GLY A 150 -8.39 -0.24 53.67
C GLY A 150 -7.28 0.77 53.38
N THR A 151 -6.08 0.30 53.02
CA THR A 151 -4.94 1.18 52.67
C THR A 151 -5.18 1.84 51.33
N VAL A 152 -5.11 3.17 51.29
CA VAL A 152 -5.20 3.96 50.06
C VAL A 152 -3.80 4.34 49.60
N LYS A 153 -3.46 4.01 48.36
CA LYS A 153 -2.23 4.48 47.69
C LYS A 153 -2.58 5.47 46.59
N GLU A 154 -1.84 6.56 46.56
CA GLU A 154 -1.90 7.57 45.49
C GLU A 154 -0.92 7.20 44.38
N TYR A 155 -1.39 7.25 43.14
CA TYR A 155 -0.59 7.04 41.94
C TYR A 155 -0.77 8.19 40.96
N ARG A 156 0.21 8.39 40.09
CA ARG A 156 0.20 9.47 39.10
C ARG A 156 0.25 9.00 37.66
N SER A 157 -0.29 9.82 36.77
CA SER A 157 -0.39 9.53 35.34
C SER A 157 0.02 10.76 34.51
N ASN A 158 1.06 10.60 33.68
CA ASN A 158 1.58 11.67 32.81
C ASN A 158 1.51 11.30 31.30
N PHE A 159 0.96 10.14 30.96
CA PHE A 159 1.02 9.61 29.59
C PHE A 159 -0.31 9.66 28.88
N HIS A 160 -0.26 9.65 27.55
CA HIS A 160 -1.44 9.46 26.73
C HIS A 160 -1.67 7.96 26.58
N TYR A 161 -2.77 7.46 27.13
CA TYR A 161 -3.08 6.03 27.08
C TYR A 161 -3.93 5.68 25.87
N ARG A 162 -3.69 4.47 25.36
CA ARG A 162 -4.61 3.73 24.53
C ARG A 162 -5.40 2.77 25.41
N ARG A 163 -6.70 2.71 25.16
CA ARG A 163 -7.62 1.77 25.81
C ARG A 163 -7.91 0.59 24.90
N ILE A 164 -7.70 -0.63 25.40
CA ILE A 164 -8.18 -1.89 24.83
C ILE A 164 -9.27 -2.40 25.76
N GLU A 165 -10.46 -2.67 25.24
CA GLU A 165 -11.61 -3.11 26.05
C GLU A 165 -12.23 -4.38 25.46
N GLU A 166 -12.56 -5.34 26.33
CA GLU A 166 -13.27 -6.57 26.00
C GLU A 166 -14.48 -6.70 26.94
N VAL A 167 -15.68 -6.87 26.37
CA VAL A 167 -16.93 -6.93 27.15
C VAL A 167 -17.44 -8.36 27.15
N GLN A 168 -17.48 -8.98 28.32
CA GLN A 168 -18.02 -10.32 28.55
C GLN A 168 -19.25 -10.21 29.48
N GLY A 169 -20.44 -10.24 28.88
CA GLY A 169 -21.69 -10.07 29.61
C GLY A 169 -21.80 -8.67 30.25
N LYS A 170 -21.84 -8.60 31.59
CA LYS A 170 -21.93 -7.34 32.36
C LYS A 170 -20.55 -6.77 32.76
N VAL A 171 -19.47 -7.52 32.56
CA VAL A 171 -18.12 -7.13 32.95
C VAL A 171 -17.35 -6.68 31.72
N CYS A 172 -16.70 -5.53 31.83
CA CYS A 172 -15.75 -4.98 30.89
C CYS A 172 -14.35 -5.13 31.46
N HIS A 173 -13.48 -5.82 30.73
CA HIS A 173 -12.05 -5.85 31.00
C HIS A 173 -11.38 -4.77 30.17
N THR A 174 -10.60 -3.91 30.82
CA THR A 174 -9.96 -2.77 30.19
C THR A 174 -8.46 -2.81 30.45
N PHE A 175 -7.65 -2.67 29.41
CA PHE A 175 -6.21 -2.52 29.52
C PHE A 175 -5.77 -1.17 28.94
N LEU A 176 -5.04 -0.40 29.74
CA LEU A 176 -4.52 0.92 29.43
C LEU A 176 -3.01 0.83 29.30
N LEU A 177 -2.50 1.26 28.14
CA LEU A 177 -1.07 1.34 27.88
C LEU A 177 -0.72 2.69 27.23
N PRO A 178 0.49 3.21 27.40
CA PRO A 178 0.91 4.43 26.74
C PRO A 178 0.93 4.20 25.23
N ARG A 179 0.64 5.24 24.45
CA ARG A 179 0.65 5.17 22.98
C ARG A 179 1.95 4.57 22.42
N ASN A 180 3.10 4.94 22.97
CA ASN A 180 4.42 4.44 22.57
C ASN A 180 4.68 2.95 22.90
N ALA A 181 3.84 2.29 23.70
CA ALA A 181 3.92 0.84 23.88
C ALA A 181 3.37 0.07 22.66
N ILE A 182 2.47 0.69 21.89
CA ILE A 182 1.89 0.08 20.70
C ILE A 182 2.89 0.19 19.56
N VAL A 183 3.21 -0.93 18.90
CA VAL A 183 4.22 -1.01 17.82
C VAL A 183 3.96 0.04 16.73
N GLN A 184 2.72 0.09 16.23
CA GLN A 184 2.34 0.99 15.13
C GLN A 184 2.46 2.48 15.52
N GLU A 185 1.99 2.84 16.72
CA GLU A 185 2.05 4.23 17.20
C GLU A 185 3.50 4.64 17.53
N TYR A 186 4.32 3.73 18.07
CA TYR A 186 5.76 3.97 18.27
C TYR A 186 6.51 4.23 16.97
N ASN A 187 6.31 3.37 15.97
CA ASN A 187 6.98 3.52 14.69
C ASN A 187 6.56 4.82 13.99
N TYR A 188 5.29 5.23 14.12
CA TYR A 188 4.81 6.52 13.64
C TYR A 188 5.47 7.71 14.35
N GLU A 189 5.61 7.65 15.68
CA GLU A 189 6.31 8.70 16.43
C GLU A 189 7.81 8.74 16.11
N CYS A 190 8.46 7.59 15.87
CA CYS A 190 9.85 7.55 15.39
C CYS A 190 9.99 8.24 14.02
N MET A 191 9.08 7.96 13.08
CA MET A 191 9.07 8.64 11.78
C MET A 191 8.89 10.15 11.93
N ASN A 192 8.02 10.61 12.82
CA ASN A 192 7.84 12.04 13.07
C ASN A 192 9.08 12.64 13.75
N ALA A 193 9.71 11.91 14.66
CA ALA A 193 10.95 12.32 15.31
C ALA A 193 12.06 12.48 14.27
N ASP A 194 12.21 11.54 13.34
CA ASP A 194 13.15 11.64 12.22
C ASP A 194 12.88 12.89 11.40
N VAL A 195 11.64 13.13 11.00
CA VAL A 195 11.27 14.29 10.17
C VAL A 195 11.51 15.62 10.88
N SER A 196 11.30 15.65 12.20
CA SER A 196 11.50 16.84 13.03
C SER A 196 12.87 16.93 13.69
N ASN A 197 13.78 16.01 13.36
CA ASN A 197 15.12 15.87 13.94
C ASN A 197 15.12 15.83 15.48
N ARG A 198 14.14 15.14 16.08
CA ARG A 198 14.02 14.92 17.52
C ARG A 198 14.52 13.53 17.88
N ALA A 199 14.93 13.34 19.13
CA ALA A 199 15.21 11.99 19.65
C ALA A 199 13.96 11.10 19.52
N HIS A 200 14.16 9.83 19.17
CA HIS A 200 13.07 8.85 19.14
C HIS A 200 12.43 8.72 20.52
N PRO A 201 11.17 8.33 20.64
CA PRO A 201 10.56 8.04 21.94
C PRO A 201 11.15 6.77 22.58
N ASP A 202 11.01 6.66 23.90
CA ASP A 202 11.30 5.44 24.65
C ASP A 202 10.30 4.33 24.29
N ARG A 203 10.77 3.09 24.29
CA ARG A 203 9.99 1.90 23.95
C ARG A 203 9.68 1.08 25.19
N ILE A 204 8.41 0.74 25.38
CA ILE A 204 7.98 -0.22 26.40
C ILE A 204 7.78 -1.58 25.75
N LEU A 205 8.39 -2.62 26.33
CA LEU A 205 8.25 -4.02 25.90
C LEU A 205 7.65 -4.84 27.03
N ILE A 206 6.75 -5.76 26.70
CA ILE A 206 6.03 -6.60 27.66
C ILE A 206 6.08 -8.04 27.15
N SER A 207 6.46 -8.99 28.00
CA SER A 207 6.50 -10.42 27.68
C SER A 207 5.72 -11.25 28.71
N ARG A 208 5.12 -12.35 28.26
CA ARG A 208 4.45 -13.36 29.10
C ARG A 208 5.41 -14.54 29.34
N GLY A 209 6.42 -14.36 30.20
CA GLY A 209 7.36 -15.41 30.62
C GLY A 209 8.72 -15.45 29.89
N ASP A 210 9.73 -15.80 30.69
CA ASP A 210 11.18 -16.08 30.53
C ASP A 210 12.07 -15.33 29.54
N ASP A 211 11.61 -14.86 28.38
CA ASP A 211 12.52 -14.27 27.39
C ASP A 211 12.20 -12.82 27.02
N ILE A 212 12.12 -11.95 28.03
CA ILE A 212 12.09 -10.50 27.78
C ILE A 212 13.39 -10.01 27.12
N THR A 213 14.49 -10.72 27.34
CA THR A 213 15.81 -10.43 26.77
C THR A 213 15.81 -10.63 25.27
N GLU A 214 15.28 -11.76 24.78
CA GLU A 214 15.10 -12.02 23.35
C GLU A 214 14.16 -10.98 22.72
N VAL A 215 13.02 -10.69 23.34
CA VAL A 215 12.07 -9.68 22.82
C VAL A 215 12.72 -8.30 22.71
N ALA A 216 13.52 -7.92 23.70
CA ALA A 216 14.32 -6.70 23.68
C ALA A 216 15.37 -6.72 22.56
N GLY A 217 16.08 -7.83 22.44
CA GLY A 217 17.06 -8.08 21.41
C GLY A 217 16.51 -7.98 20.00
N GLN A 218 15.39 -8.67 19.75
CA GLN A 218 14.68 -8.62 18.47
C GLN A 218 14.21 -7.19 18.14
N PHE A 219 13.75 -6.43 19.14
CA PHE A 219 13.41 -5.02 18.96
C PHE A 219 14.63 -4.17 18.57
N LEU A 220 15.74 -4.31 19.29
CA LEU A 220 16.99 -3.59 19.00
C LEU A 220 17.51 -3.94 17.60
N ALA A 221 17.52 -5.23 17.27
CA ALA A 221 17.91 -5.73 15.96
C ALA A 221 17.03 -5.17 14.84
N GLN A 222 15.72 -5.13 15.06
CA GLN A 222 14.80 -4.53 14.10
C GLN A 222 14.99 -3.02 13.95
N LYS A 223 15.23 -2.29 15.05
CA LYS A 223 15.33 -0.83 15.06
C LYS A 223 16.63 -0.34 14.43
N TYR A 224 17.74 -0.98 14.75
CA TYR A 224 19.09 -0.58 14.33
C TYR A 224 19.66 -1.48 13.22
N SER A 225 18.81 -2.25 12.55
CA SER A 225 19.18 -3.15 11.44
C SER A 225 20.30 -4.16 11.77
N LEU A 226 20.32 -4.66 13.00
CA LEU A 226 21.28 -5.69 13.45
C LEU A 226 20.75 -7.11 13.12
N PRO A 227 21.62 -8.15 13.12
CA PRO A 227 21.21 -9.55 12.98
C PRO A 227 20.11 -9.96 13.97
N ARG A 228 19.10 -10.69 13.48
CA ARG A 228 17.93 -11.15 14.28
C ARG A 228 18.03 -12.61 14.75
N THR A 229 19.16 -13.25 14.56
CA THR A 229 19.38 -14.63 15.06
C THR A 229 19.26 -14.65 16.57
N SER A 230 18.70 -15.73 17.13
CA SER A 230 18.55 -15.93 18.58
C SER A 230 19.87 -15.70 19.32
N ASP A 231 20.96 -16.18 18.72
CA ASP A 231 22.32 -16.13 19.29
C ASP A 231 22.80 -14.70 19.53
N TRP A 232 22.41 -13.77 18.65
CA TRP A 232 22.76 -12.35 18.78
C TRP A 232 21.69 -11.57 19.55
N ALA A 233 20.41 -11.85 19.30
CA ALA A 233 19.28 -11.17 19.93
C ALA A 233 19.38 -11.24 21.46
N ASN A 234 19.72 -12.41 22.00
CA ASN A 234 19.79 -12.62 23.44
C ASN A 234 20.92 -11.84 24.12
N LEU A 235 21.94 -11.42 23.35
CA LEU A 235 23.11 -10.71 23.89
C LEU A 235 22.93 -9.19 23.85
N TYR A 236 22.18 -8.62 22.90
CA TYR A 236 22.11 -7.16 22.72
C TYR A 236 21.70 -6.38 23.97
N LEU A 237 20.71 -6.87 24.73
CA LEU A 237 20.25 -6.17 25.93
C LEU A 237 21.35 -6.09 27.00
N SER A 238 22.20 -7.12 27.11
CA SER A 238 23.32 -7.17 28.07
C SER A 238 24.48 -6.23 27.71
N LEU A 239 24.62 -5.91 26.42
CA LEU A 239 25.67 -5.01 25.92
C LEU A 239 25.31 -3.53 26.14
N LEU A 240 24.03 -3.22 26.30
CA LEU A 240 23.59 -1.84 26.51
C LEU A 240 23.97 -1.34 27.91
N PRO A 241 24.39 -0.06 28.03
CA PRO A 241 24.61 0.58 29.32
C PRO A 241 23.36 0.53 30.22
N ALA A 242 23.56 0.40 31.54
CA ALA A 242 22.49 0.26 32.52
C ALA A 242 21.55 1.48 32.62
N ASP A 243 21.96 2.65 32.12
CA ASP A 243 21.13 3.86 32.05
C ASP A 243 20.19 3.87 30.83
N LYS A 244 20.38 2.96 29.86
CA LYS A 244 19.61 2.91 28.61
C LYS A 244 18.40 1.98 28.67
N TRP A 245 18.25 1.17 29.71
CA TRP A 245 17.06 0.37 29.92
C TRP A 245 16.74 0.17 31.41
N CYS A 246 15.47 -0.05 31.75
CA CYS A 246 15.06 -0.38 33.12
C CYS A 246 13.88 -1.35 33.12
N GLU A 247 13.81 -2.21 34.15
CA GLU A 247 12.66 -3.09 34.38
C GLU A 247 11.56 -2.33 35.12
N LEU A 248 10.30 -2.52 34.70
CA LEU A 248 9.14 -1.89 35.31
C LEU A 248 8.61 -2.72 36.47
N GLU A 249 8.19 -2.04 37.54
CA GLU A 249 7.57 -2.70 38.68
C GLU A 249 6.12 -3.10 38.33
N LEU A 250 5.75 -4.35 38.60
CA LEU A 250 4.45 -4.92 38.28
C LEU A 250 3.70 -5.31 39.56
N ILE A 251 2.72 -4.50 39.95
CA ILE A 251 1.80 -4.84 41.05
C ILE A 251 0.68 -5.71 40.47
N LYS A 252 0.64 -6.97 40.89
CA LYS A 252 -0.37 -7.95 40.50
C LYS A 252 -1.36 -8.16 41.64
N THR A 253 -2.66 -8.10 41.34
CA THR A 253 -3.72 -8.50 42.27
C THR A 253 -4.14 -9.94 42.01
N ASP A 254 -4.88 -10.55 42.93
CA ASP A 254 -5.37 -11.92 42.75
C ASP A 254 -6.39 -12.05 41.61
N MET A 255 -6.82 -10.91 41.03
CA MET A 255 -7.73 -10.83 39.88
C MET A 255 -7.03 -10.98 38.51
N VAL A 256 -5.70 -11.15 38.47
CA VAL A 256 -4.88 -11.25 37.24
C VAL A 256 -5.07 -12.60 36.50
N GLY A 257 -5.45 -13.67 37.20
CA GLY A 257 -5.60 -15.02 36.63
C GLY A 257 -4.27 -15.66 36.20
N GLU A 258 -4.29 -16.59 35.23
CA GLU A 258 -3.12 -17.37 34.73
C GLU A 258 -2.01 -16.52 34.06
N SER A 259 -2.12 -15.19 34.07
CA SER A 259 -1.11 -14.25 33.53
C SER A 259 0.04 -13.94 34.51
N GLY A 260 0.36 -14.87 35.41
CA GLY A 260 1.27 -14.66 36.56
C GLY A 260 2.71 -14.27 36.20
N ASN A 261 3.21 -14.64 35.01
CA ASN A 261 4.61 -14.44 34.60
C ASN A 261 4.83 -13.26 33.64
N LEU A 262 4.06 -12.17 33.76
CA LEU A 262 4.33 -10.94 33.03
C LEU A 262 5.61 -10.26 33.53
N ARG A 263 6.48 -9.86 32.60
CA ARG A 263 7.63 -8.94 32.78
C ARG A 263 7.51 -7.78 31.80
N ALA A 264 8.03 -6.60 32.17
CA ALA A 264 8.03 -5.44 31.30
C ALA A 264 9.29 -4.61 31.49
N ILE A 265 9.85 -4.10 30.38
CA ILE A 265 11.03 -3.23 30.39
C ILE A 265 10.79 -1.97 29.56
N ILE A 266 11.54 -0.92 29.87
CA ILE A 266 11.65 0.28 29.05
C ILE A 266 13.05 0.34 28.45
N ILE A 267 13.13 0.53 27.15
CA ILE A 267 14.36 0.86 26.42
C ILE A 267 14.31 2.34 26.05
N ARG A 268 15.28 3.10 26.51
CA ARG A 268 15.40 4.53 26.23
C ARG A 268 15.89 4.77 24.82
N SER A 269 15.58 5.97 24.31
CA SER A 269 16.08 6.41 23.01
C SER A 269 17.60 6.43 22.93
N MET A 270 18.15 5.90 21.84
CA MET A 270 19.58 5.91 21.53
C MET A 270 19.77 6.29 20.06
N GLN A 271 20.85 7.02 19.79
CA GLN A 271 21.28 7.30 18.43
C GLN A 271 21.89 6.05 17.79
N GLU A 272 21.81 5.95 16.46
CA GLU A 272 22.36 4.80 15.73
C GLU A 272 23.89 4.68 15.92
N SER A 273 24.60 5.80 16.03
CA SER A 273 26.04 5.83 16.33
C SER A 273 26.40 5.22 17.69
N GLU A 274 25.62 5.51 18.73
CA GLU A 274 25.83 4.96 20.08
C GLU A 274 25.71 3.42 20.07
N VAL A 275 24.70 2.90 19.36
CA VAL A 275 24.49 1.45 19.22
C VAL A 275 25.62 0.82 18.41
N LEU A 276 26.03 1.46 17.31
CA LEU A 276 27.15 0.98 16.48
C LEU A 276 28.45 0.90 17.28
N GLU A 277 28.76 1.89 18.12
CA GLU A 277 29.95 1.88 18.99
C GLU A 277 29.92 0.70 19.97
N VAL A 278 28.78 0.46 20.62
CA VAL A 278 28.60 -0.67 21.55
C VAL A 278 28.76 -2.01 20.84
N ILE A 279 28.14 -2.18 19.67
CA ILE A 279 28.22 -3.42 18.88
C ILE A 279 29.65 -3.64 18.36
N ASN A 280 30.31 -2.61 17.84
CA ASN A 280 31.70 -2.70 17.39
C ASN A 280 32.63 -3.09 18.54
N ALA A 281 32.45 -2.48 19.72
CA ALA A 281 33.25 -2.82 20.89
C ALA A 281 33.04 -4.28 21.32
N ALA A 282 31.80 -4.77 21.28
CA ALA A 282 31.46 -6.16 21.62
C ALA A 282 32.02 -7.17 20.62
N ILE A 283 32.02 -6.83 19.32
CA ILE A 283 32.65 -7.65 18.28
C ILE A 283 34.18 -7.71 18.51
N ILE A 284 34.83 -6.58 18.76
CA ILE A 284 36.28 -6.51 19.01
C ILE A 284 36.68 -7.30 20.26
N LYS A 285 35.85 -7.26 21.31
CA LYS A 285 36.07 -8.02 22.55
C LYS A 285 35.79 -9.52 22.42
N GLY A 286 35.09 -9.94 21.35
CA GLY A 286 34.67 -11.33 21.15
C GLY A 286 33.38 -11.71 21.88
N ASP A 287 32.67 -10.75 22.48
CA ASP A 287 31.38 -10.97 23.16
C ASP A 287 30.27 -11.29 22.16
N LEU A 288 30.36 -10.74 20.93
CA LEU A 288 29.50 -11.08 19.79
C LEU A 288 30.30 -11.90 18.78
N ASN A 289 29.99 -13.19 18.67
CA ASN A 289 30.70 -14.05 17.73
C ASN A 289 30.15 -13.88 16.30
N VAL A 290 31.03 -13.43 15.40
CA VAL A 290 30.72 -13.22 13.96
C VAL A 290 30.93 -14.51 13.15
N PHE A 291 31.60 -15.51 13.73
CA PHE A 291 31.86 -16.79 13.08
C PHE A 291 30.68 -17.74 13.29
N SER A 292 29.99 -18.09 12.21
CA SER A 292 29.02 -19.19 12.23
C SER A 292 29.76 -20.52 12.30
N GLU A 293 29.36 -21.44 13.17
CA GLU A 293 29.89 -22.82 13.24
C GLU A 293 29.64 -23.67 11.97
N ILE A 294 28.90 -23.13 11.01
CA ILE A 294 28.48 -23.83 9.80
C ILE A 294 29.28 -23.32 8.60
N GLY A 295 30.21 -24.16 8.11
CA GLY A 295 30.92 -23.98 6.84
C GLY A 295 32.35 -23.43 6.96
N GLU A 296 33.01 -23.27 5.81
CA GLU A 296 34.33 -22.65 5.70
C GLU A 296 34.28 -21.16 6.11
N ALA A 297 35.28 -20.71 6.86
CA ALA A 297 35.36 -19.33 7.33
C ALA A 297 35.58 -18.36 6.16
N ALA A 298 34.81 -17.27 6.14
CA ALA A 298 35.03 -16.20 5.17
C ALA A 298 36.39 -15.52 5.43
N VAL A 299 37.15 -15.27 4.37
CA VAL A 299 38.44 -14.59 4.41
C VAL A 299 38.21 -13.08 4.46
N LEU A 300 38.66 -12.45 5.54
CA LEU A 300 38.68 -11.00 5.69
C LEU A 300 40.11 -10.57 6.04
N THR A 301 40.74 -9.81 5.16
CA THR A 301 42.09 -9.26 5.38
C THR A 301 42.02 -7.75 5.64
N GLU A 302 42.96 -7.24 6.43
CA GLU A 302 43.04 -5.80 6.75
C GLU A 302 43.27 -4.98 5.47
N GLY A 303 42.44 -3.96 5.23
CA GLY A 303 42.49 -3.12 4.02
C GLY A 303 41.69 -3.63 2.80
N MET A 304 40.98 -4.75 2.92
CA MET A 304 40.13 -5.30 1.86
C MET A 304 38.91 -4.39 1.60
N THR A 305 38.64 -4.05 0.33
CA THR A 305 37.42 -3.32 -0.03
C THR A 305 36.19 -4.24 0.05
N THR A 306 34.98 -3.68 0.15
CA THR A 306 33.72 -4.45 0.12
C THR A 306 33.64 -5.35 -1.11
N GLU A 307 34.17 -4.87 -2.23
CA GLU A 307 34.20 -5.62 -3.49
C GLU A 307 35.15 -6.82 -3.42
N ASP A 308 36.37 -6.61 -2.93
CA ASP A 308 37.36 -7.66 -2.75
C ASP A 308 36.83 -8.76 -1.81
N TYR A 309 36.14 -8.35 -0.74
CA TYR A 309 35.51 -9.28 0.20
C TYR A 309 34.43 -10.14 -0.46
N LEU A 310 33.52 -9.53 -1.22
CA LEU A 310 32.46 -10.27 -1.91
C LEU A 310 33.02 -11.23 -2.95
N ARG A 311 34.11 -10.86 -3.64
CA ARG A 311 34.75 -11.70 -4.65
C ARG A 311 35.45 -12.90 -4.03
N VAL A 312 36.29 -12.67 -3.02
CA VAL A 312 37.05 -13.73 -2.34
C VAL A 312 36.12 -14.74 -1.66
N ASN A 313 34.97 -14.27 -1.16
CA ASN A 313 34.02 -15.10 -0.42
C ASN A 313 32.80 -15.52 -1.25
N ALA A 314 32.79 -15.32 -2.57
CA ALA A 314 31.61 -15.51 -3.42
C ALA A 314 31.02 -16.93 -3.30
N GLU A 315 31.85 -17.97 -3.36
CA GLU A 315 31.36 -19.37 -3.25
C GLU A 315 30.75 -19.69 -1.88
N ILE A 316 31.35 -19.16 -0.81
CA ILE A 316 30.85 -19.33 0.57
C ILE A 316 29.52 -18.59 0.72
N ILE A 317 29.44 -17.37 0.19
CA ILE A 317 28.23 -16.54 0.21
C ILE A 317 27.12 -17.21 -0.59
N THR A 318 27.39 -17.73 -1.79
CA THR A 318 26.41 -18.45 -2.62
C THR A 318 25.89 -19.70 -1.92
N LYS A 319 26.77 -20.53 -1.33
CA LYS A 319 26.34 -21.70 -0.55
C LYS A 319 25.46 -21.31 0.64
N LYS A 320 25.80 -20.22 1.34
CA LYS A 320 24.98 -19.67 2.43
C LYS A 320 23.64 -19.14 1.91
N ILE A 321 23.62 -18.42 0.79
CA ILE A 321 22.39 -17.94 0.13
C ILE A 321 21.50 -19.13 -0.23
N ASP A 322 22.00 -20.18 -0.87
CA ASP A 322 21.20 -21.36 -1.22
C ASP A 322 20.64 -22.09 0.01
N THR A 323 21.38 -22.08 1.11
CA THR A 323 20.97 -22.70 2.37
C THR A 323 19.87 -21.90 3.08
N TYR A 324 20.02 -20.57 3.15
CA TYR A 324 19.15 -19.69 3.93
C TYR A 324 18.00 -19.06 3.12
N LEU A 325 18.17 -18.86 1.81
CA LEU A 325 17.19 -18.27 0.90
C LEU A 325 16.60 -19.36 0.00
N LYS A 326 15.65 -20.12 0.56
CA LYS A 326 14.85 -21.07 -0.24
C LYS A 326 13.82 -20.30 -1.07
N PRO A 327 13.83 -20.42 -2.41
CA PRO A 327 12.84 -19.74 -3.25
C PRO A 327 11.43 -20.28 -2.98
N LEU A 328 10.41 -19.42 -3.08
CA LEU A 328 9.01 -19.83 -2.91
C LEU A 328 8.57 -20.88 -3.95
N TYR A 329 9.22 -20.88 -5.11
CA TYR A 329 9.01 -21.83 -6.20
C TYR A 329 10.37 -22.17 -6.81
N ASP A 330 10.63 -23.47 -6.94
CA ASP A 330 11.93 -24.03 -7.35
C ASP A 330 12.14 -24.09 -8.88
N GLY A 331 11.11 -23.80 -9.68
CA GLY A 331 11.19 -23.85 -11.14
C GLY A 331 11.00 -25.24 -11.77
N HIS A 332 10.80 -26.28 -10.95
CA HIS A 332 10.80 -27.67 -11.43
C HIS A 332 9.38 -28.25 -11.59
N THR A 333 8.40 -27.74 -10.86
CA THR A 333 7.02 -28.27 -10.88
C THR A 333 6.10 -27.45 -11.79
N TYR A 334 5.36 -28.10 -12.70
CA TYR A 334 4.44 -27.43 -13.63
C TYR A 334 3.03 -27.98 -13.49
N ALA A 335 2.03 -27.11 -13.63
CA ALA A 335 0.63 -27.53 -13.65
C ALA A 335 0.26 -28.08 -15.04
N GLN A 336 -0.30 -29.29 -15.08
CA GLN A 336 -0.70 -29.96 -16.33
C GLN A 336 -1.64 -29.10 -17.20
N PHE A 337 -2.47 -28.28 -16.57
CA PHE A 337 -3.44 -27.40 -17.25
C PHE A 337 -2.79 -26.35 -18.15
N LEU A 338 -1.52 -25.99 -17.93
CA LEU A 338 -0.83 -25.00 -18.76
C LEU A 338 -0.59 -25.51 -20.19
N GLY A 339 -0.46 -26.82 -20.37
CA GLY A 339 -0.37 -27.46 -21.69
C GLY A 339 -1.71 -27.53 -22.43
N MET A 340 -2.84 -27.30 -21.74
CA MET A 340 -4.19 -27.41 -22.32
C MET A 340 -4.73 -26.09 -22.89
N THR A 341 -4.03 -24.97 -22.72
CA THR A 341 -4.46 -23.68 -23.29
C THR A 341 -4.25 -23.68 -24.80
N ASN A 342 -5.15 -23.03 -25.54
CA ASN A 342 -5.08 -22.97 -27.00
C ASN A 342 -3.79 -22.31 -27.51
N ARG A 343 -3.35 -21.27 -26.80
CA ARG A 343 -1.99 -20.73 -26.94
C ARG A 343 -1.17 -21.14 -25.72
N VAL A 344 -0.29 -22.12 -25.89
CA VAL A 344 0.58 -22.62 -24.81
C VAL A 344 1.63 -21.58 -24.45
N CYS A 345 1.92 -21.44 -23.16
CA CYS A 345 3.00 -20.58 -22.67
C CYS A 345 4.37 -21.15 -23.06
N LEU A 346 5.34 -20.28 -23.36
CA LEU A 346 6.74 -20.69 -23.44
C LEU A 346 7.27 -21.12 -22.06
N PRO A 347 8.37 -21.89 -21.95
CA PRO A 347 8.85 -22.43 -20.67
C PRO A 347 9.04 -21.34 -19.59
N ALA A 348 9.67 -20.22 -19.92
CA ALA A 348 9.85 -19.10 -19.00
C ALA A 348 8.53 -18.41 -18.60
N GLN A 349 7.56 -18.35 -19.52
CA GLN A 349 6.21 -17.86 -19.22
C GLN A 349 5.46 -18.85 -18.32
N ALA A 350 5.62 -20.16 -18.54
CA ALA A 350 5.01 -21.20 -17.73
C ALA A 350 5.56 -21.18 -16.29
N ARG A 351 6.89 -21.05 -16.12
CA ARG A 351 7.54 -20.82 -14.81
C ARG A 351 6.98 -19.56 -14.13
N SER A 352 6.84 -18.47 -14.89
CA SER A 352 6.25 -17.23 -14.38
C SER A 352 4.80 -17.43 -13.92
N VAL A 353 3.99 -18.20 -14.66
CA VAL A 353 2.61 -18.55 -14.26
C VAL A 353 2.60 -19.39 -12.98
N MET A 354 3.52 -20.35 -12.85
CA MET A 354 3.66 -21.13 -11.61
C MET A 354 4.04 -20.24 -10.43
N GLY A 355 4.97 -19.30 -10.62
CA GLY A 355 5.26 -18.26 -9.64
C GLY A 355 4.03 -17.46 -9.24
N VAL A 356 3.19 -17.04 -10.20
CA VAL A 356 1.94 -16.31 -9.91
C VAL A 356 1.01 -17.16 -9.05
N LEU A 357 0.82 -18.44 -9.40
CA LEU A 357 -0.03 -19.36 -8.66
C LEU A 357 0.47 -19.56 -7.23
N THR A 358 1.79 -19.70 -7.04
CA THR A 358 2.42 -19.85 -5.73
C THR A 358 2.26 -18.58 -4.89
N VAL A 359 2.54 -17.40 -5.45
CA VAL A 359 2.37 -16.12 -4.73
C VAL A 359 0.91 -15.91 -4.34
N LEU A 360 -0.04 -16.15 -5.24
CA LEU A 360 -1.47 -15.99 -4.95
C LEU A 360 -2.02 -17.02 -3.95
N LYS A 361 -1.27 -18.11 -3.67
CA LYS A 361 -1.56 -19.04 -2.57
C LYS A 361 -1.39 -18.35 -1.23
N PHE A 362 -0.23 -17.75 -1.01
CA PHE A 362 0.15 -17.17 0.28
C PHE A 362 -0.28 -15.71 0.44
N LEU A 363 -0.32 -14.94 -0.65
CA LEU A 363 -0.61 -13.51 -0.64
C LEU A 363 -1.88 -13.18 -1.41
N ASN A 364 -2.44 -12.00 -1.14
CA ASN A 364 -3.64 -11.51 -1.82
C ASN A 364 -3.35 -10.73 -3.10
N SER A 365 -2.09 -10.35 -3.34
CA SER A 365 -1.70 -9.62 -4.53
C SER A 365 -0.36 -10.08 -5.09
N CYS A 366 -0.21 -10.01 -6.41
CA CYS A 366 1.01 -10.37 -7.13
C CYS A 366 1.28 -9.34 -8.24
N PHE A 367 2.54 -8.92 -8.36
CA PHE A 367 3.01 -8.07 -9.45
C PHE A 367 3.67 -8.93 -10.53
N LEU A 368 3.09 -8.95 -11.73
CA LEU A 368 3.71 -9.53 -12.91
C LEU A 368 4.35 -8.40 -13.71
N VAL A 369 5.66 -8.24 -13.50
CA VAL A 369 6.50 -7.24 -14.15
C VAL A 369 7.18 -7.90 -15.32
N GLY A 370 6.88 -7.45 -16.52
CA GLY A 370 7.54 -8.03 -17.68
C GLY A 370 7.62 -7.09 -18.86
N ASP A 371 8.58 -7.33 -19.74
CA ASP A 371 8.77 -6.51 -20.92
C ASP A 371 7.53 -6.42 -21.81
N MET A 372 7.48 -5.38 -22.61
CA MET A 372 6.42 -5.21 -23.59
C MET A 372 6.55 -6.30 -24.65
N GLY A 373 5.51 -7.14 -24.78
CA GLY A 373 5.57 -8.30 -25.67
C GLY A 373 5.96 -9.62 -24.99
N SER A 374 6.38 -9.61 -23.71
CA SER A 374 6.76 -10.85 -23.00
C SER A 374 5.61 -11.80 -22.69
N GLY A 375 4.36 -11.44 -23.02
CA GLY A 375 3.18 -12.28 -22.82
C GLY A 375 2.44 -12.09 -21.50
N LYS A 376 2.55 -10.94 -20.82
CA LYS A 376 1.81 -10.64 -19.56
C LYS A 376 0.32 -10.99 -19.61
N THR A 377 -0.37 -10.59 -20.68
CA THR A 377 -1.78 -10.93 -20.91
C THR A 377 -1.99 -12.44 -20.98
N GLN A 378 -1.15 -13.15 -21.74
CA GLN A 378 -1.18 -14.61 -21.85
C GLN A 378 -0.95 -15.29 -20.50
N MET A 379 0.12 -14.94 -19.78
CA MET A 379 0.41 -15.46 -18.45
C MET A 379 -0.74 -15.23 -17.47
N SER A 380 -1.34 -14.04 -17.49
CA SER A 380 -2.48 -13.73 -16.62
C SER A 380 -3.70 -14.63 -16.90
N LEU A 381 -4.02 -14.88 -18.18
CA LEU A 381 -5.15 -15.71 -18.58
C LEU A 381 -4.89 -17.21 -18.34
N SER A 382 -3.65 -17.67 -18.58
CA SER A 382 -3.22 -19.03 -18.25
C SER A 382 -3.26 -19.31 -16.76
N ALA A 383 -2.89 -18.33 -15.91
CA ALA A 383 -3.05 -18.45 -14.45
C ALA A 383 -4.52 -18.60 -14.05
N ILE A 384 -5.43 -17.81 -14.63
CA ILE A 384 -6.88 -17.96 -14.41
C ILE A 384 -7.39 -19.33 -14.84
N PHE A 385 -6.93 -19.83 -15.99
CA PHE A 385 -7.31 -21.14 -16.49
C PHE A 385 -6.86 -22.26 -15.55
N ALA A 386 -5.61 -22.22 -15.06
CA ALA A 386 -5.11 -23.17 -14.07
C ALA A 386 -5.90 -23.10 -12.76
N ILE A 387 -6.27 -21.90 -12.30
CA ILE A 387 -7.13 -21.71 -11.12
C ILE A 387 -8.52 -22.34 -11.33
N LEU A 388 -9.14 -22.14 -12.49
CA LEU A 388 -10.44 -22.76 -12.81
C LEU A 388 -10.34 -24.28 -12.77
N ARG A 389 -9.33 -24.87 -13.40
CA ARG A 389 -9.18 -26.33 -13.51
C ARG A 389 -9.00 -26.97 -12.15
N ARG A 390 -8.11 -26.43 -11.31
CA ARG A 390 -7.95 -26.86 -9.91
C ARG A 390 -9.25 -26.77 -9.12
N ARG A 391 -10.04 -25.70 -9.34
CA ARG A 391 -11.36 -25.54 -8.70
C ARG A 391 -12.38 -26.57 -9.18
N MET A 392 -12.29 -27.03 -10.43
CA MET A 392 -13.17 -28.09 -10.94
C MET A 392 -12.81 -29.45 -10.34
N GLU A 393 -11.53 -29.73 -10.18
CA GLU A 393 -11.02 -30.96 -9.54
C GLU A 393 -11.35 -31.02 -8.05
N SER A 394 -11.30 -29.88 -7.36
CA SER A 394 -11.74 -29.77 -5.96
C SER A 394 -13.27 -29.92 -5.78
N GLY A 395 -14.02 -30.25 -6.84
CA GLY A 395 -15.46 -30.51 -6.78
C GLY A 395 -16.37 -29.28 -6.69
N ALA A 396 -15.86 -28.05 -6.90
CA ALA A 396 -16.67 -26.84 -6.71
C ALA A 396 -17.89 -26.79 -7.65
N PRO A 397 -19.07 -26.33 -7.17
CA PRO A 397 -20.30 -26.31 -7.93
C PRO A 397 -20.40 -25.12 -8.91
N ASP A 398 -19.55 -24.11 -8.77
CA ASP A 398 -19.57 -22.87 -9.54
C ASP A 398 -18.24 -22.60 -10.26
N GLY A 399 -18.33 -21.87 -11.38
CA GLY A 399 -17.18 -21.40 -12.14
C GLY A 399 -16.46 -20.23 -11.45
N ILE A 400 -15.70 -19.47 -12.23
CA ILE A 400 -14.93 -18.32 -11.72
C ILE A 400 -15.38 -17.01 -12.37
N SER A 401 -15.43 -15.95 -11.58
CA SER A 401 -15.63 -14.57 -12.04
C SER A 401 -14.33 -13.76 -11.88
N VAL A 402 -13.97 -13.07 -12.96
CA VAL A 402 -12.70 -12.34 -13.05
C VAL A 402 -12.98 -10.91 -13.49
N LEU A 403 -12.47 -9.95 -12.73
CA LEU A 403 -12.51 -8.54 -13.10
C LEU A 403 -11.25 -8.22 -13.90
N ILE A 404 -11.39 -7.59 -15.06
CA ILE A 404 -10.26 -7.05 -15.82
C ILE A 404 -10.41 -5.54 -15.86
N THR A 405 -9.41 -4.82 -15.36
CA THR A 405 -9.30 -3.38 -15.58
C THR A 405 -8.14 -3.09 -16.50
N ALA A 406 -8.41 -2.44 -17.62
CA ALA A 406 -7.39 -2.10 -18.61
C ALA A 406 -7.67 -0.71 -19.21
N PRO A 407 -6.69 -0.05 -19.83
CA PRO A 407 -6.94 1.22 -20.51
C PRO A 407 -8.02 1.10 -21.59
N ALA A 408 -8.78 2.18 -21.83
CA ALA A 408 -9.95 2.12 -22.70
C ALA A 408 -9.68 1.60 -24.12
N ILE A 409 -8.47 1.85 -24.65
CA ILE A 409 -8.05 1.40 -25.98
C ILE A 409 -7.80 -0.11 -26.07
N THR A 410 -7.44 -0.78 -24.96
CA THR A 410 -7.11 -2.21 -24.96
C THR A 410 -8.33 -3.09 -24.64
N ILE A 411 -9.39 -2.54 -24.05
CA ILE A 411 -10.60 -3.29 -23.69
C ILE A 411 -11.21 -4.07 -24.88
N PRO A 412 -11.36 -3.49 -26.10
CA PRO A 412 -11.83 -4.26 -27.25
C PRO A 412 -10.90 -5.43 -27.59
N LYS A 413 -9.59 -5.18 -27.64
CA LYS A 413 -8.57 -6.20 -27.92
C LYS A 413 -8.62 -7.37 -26.94
N TRP A 414 -8.79 -7.07 -25.64
CA TRP A 414 -8.97 -8.08 -24.60
C TRP A 414 -10.21 -8.95 -24.87
N ALA A 415 -11.35 -8.34 -25.19
CA ALA A 415 -12.63 -9.02 -25.36
C ALA A 415 -12.72 -9.84 -26.67
N THR A 416 -12.20 -9.34 -27.78
CA THR A 416 -12.40 -9.95 -29.11
C THR A 416 -11.23 -10.82 -29.56
N SER A 417 -10.00 -10.52 -29.12
CA SER A 417 -8.79 -11.17 -29.64
C SER A 417 -8.05 -11.98 -28.57
N GLU A 418 -7.60 -11.34 -27.48
CA GLU A 418 -6.70 -11.99 -26.52
C GLU A 418 -7.37 -13.17 -25.79
N ILE A 419 -8.54 -12.93 -25.17
CA ILE A 419 -9.26 -13.95 -24.40
C ILE A 419 -9.61 -15.17 -25.28
N PRO A 420 -10.26 -15.01 -26.45
CA PRO A 420 -10.56 -16.15 -27.31
C PRO A 420 -9.32 -16.84 -27.87
N LYS A 421 -8.27 -16.09 -28.27
CA LYS A 421 -7.06 -16.67 -28.86
C LYS A 421 -6.29 -17.54 -27.87
N ILE A 422 -6.19 -17.12 -26.62
CA ILE A 422 -5.40 -17.80 -25.59
C ILE A 422 -6.15 -19.00 -25.01
N LEU A 423 -7.44 -18.82 -24.71
CA LEU A 423 -8.25 -19.84 -24.02
C LEU A 423 -9.03 -20.77 -24.98
N GLY A 424 -9.20 -20.39 -26.26
CA GLY A 424 -9.80 -21.22 -27.31
C GLY A 424 -11.20 -21.74 -26.98
N SER A 425 -11.34 -23.07 -26.96
CA SER A 425 -12.60 -23.80 -26.76
C SER A 425 -13.17 -23.71 -25.32
N GLN A 426 -12.49 -23.00 -24.42
CA GLN A 426 -12.96 -22.80 -23.06
C GLN A 426 -14.28 -22.02 -23.02
N LYS A 427 -15.19 -22.45 -22.14
CA LYS A 427 -16.50 -21.80 -21.97
C LYS A 427 -16.36 -20.45 -21.28
N ILE A 428 -16.54 -19.36 -22.03
CA ILE A 428 -16.27 -17.99 -21.59
C ILE A 428 -17.54 -17.13 -21.68
N ILE A 429 -17.75 -16.30 -20.67
CA ILE A 429 -18.75 -15.23 -20.65
C ILE A 429 -18.00 -13.92 -20.53
N THR A 430 -18.18 -13.00 -21.48
CA THR A 430 -17.52 -11.69 -21.46
C THR A 430 -18.57 -10.59 -21.28
N THR A 431 -18.35 -9.68 -20.33
CA THR A 431 -19.24 -8.54 -20.08
C THR A 431 -18.43 -7.25 -20.00
N ILE A 432 -18.71 -6.29 -20.88
CA ILE A 432 -18.02 -5.00 -20.90
C ILE A 432 -18.89 -3.96 -20.20
N ILE A 433 -18.37 -3.34 -19.15
CA ILE A 433 -19.07 -2.29 -18.39
C ILE A 433 -18.62 -0.93 -18.90
N ASN A 434 -19.53 -0.27 -19.62
CA ASN A 434 -19.28 0.99 -20.31
C ASN A 434 -19.92 2.18 -19.60
N SER A 435 -20.90 1.95 -18.74
CA SER A 435 -21.69 2.99 -18.09
C SER A 435 -22.03 2.64 -16.65
N THR A 436 -22.54 3.63 -15.92
CA THR A 436 -23.08 3.43 -14.58
C THR A 436 -24.28 2.49 -14.62
N GLU A 437 -25.11 2.60 -15.65
CA GLU A 437 -26.28 1.78 -15.87
C GLU A 437 -25.91 0.32 -16.11
N ASP A 438 -24.85 0.05 -16.89
CA ASP A 438 -24.34 -1.31 -17.10
C ASP A 438 -23.82 -1.91 -15.79
N ALA A 439 -23.12 -1.12 -14.98
CA ALA A 439 -22.65 -1.55 -13.66
C ALA A 439 -23.82 -1.92 -12.74
N LEU A 440 -24.89 -1.11 -12.72
CA LEU A 440 -26.09 -1.39 -11.94
C LEU A 440 -26.84 -2.62 -12.45
N ARG A 441 -26.96 -2.80 -13.76
CA ARG A 441 -27.55 -4.01 -14.37
C ARG A 441 -26.75 -5.25 -13.98
N TYR A 442 -25.42 -5.17 -14.02
CA TYR A 442 -24.57 -6.27 -13.59
C TYR A 442 -24.74 -6.59 -12.11
N VAL A 443 -24.79 -5.58 -11.24
CA VAL A 443 -25.08 -5.76 -9.79
C VAL A 443 -26.46 -6.41 -9.58
N ALA A 444 -27.49 -5.95 -10.30
CA ALA A 444 -28.83 -6.51 -10.20
C ALA A 444 -28.86 -7.99 -10.61
N LYS A 445 -28.14 -8.33 -11.70
CA LYS A 445 -27.96 -9.71 -12.16
C LYS A 445 -27.28 -10.57 -11.10
N VAL A 446 -26.14 -10.12 -10.55
CA VAL A 446 -25.40 -10.85 -9.50
C VAL A 446 -26.25 -11.07 -8.26
N LYS A 447 -27.00 -10.06 -7.83
CA LYS A 447 -27.87 -10.14 -6.65
C LYS A 447 -29.19 -10.86 -6.87
N GLY A 448 -29.49 -11.27 -8.11
CA GLY A 448 -30.73 -11.97 -8.43
C GLY A 448 -31.98 -11.12 -8.30
N TYR A 449 -31.89 -9.80 -8.48
CA TYR A 449 -33.05 -8.92 -8.33
C TYR A 449 -33.92 -8.99 -9.58
N ASN A 450 -35.04 -9.73 -9.51
CA ASN A 450 -36.10 -9.68 -10.50
C ASN A 450 -37.10 -8.57 -10.10
N PRO A 451 -37.21 -7.46 -10.87
CA PRO A 451 -38.12 -6.37 -10.54
C PRO A 451 -39.61 -6.79 -10.51
N ASN A 452 -39.96 -7.94 -11.08
CA ASN A 452 -41.34 -8.39 -11.22
C ASN A 452 -41.78 -9.45 -10.19
N THR A 453 -40.87 -10.19 -9.55
CA THR A 453 -41.24 -11.37 -8.72
C THR A 453 -40.75 -11.33 -7.28
N SER A 454 -39.98 -10.33 -6.85
CA SER A 454 -39.42 -10.18 -5.48
C SER A 454 -38.54 -11.34 -4.97
N GLU A 455 -38.42 -12.45 -5.69
CA GLU A 455 -37.50 -13.56 -5.41
C GLU A 455 -36.05 -13.15 -5.71
N ARG A 456 -35.12 -13.66 -4.88
CA ARG A 456 -33.68 -13.40 -5.00
C ARG A 456 -32.93 -14.69 -5.26
N THR A 457 -32.68 -15.00 -6.53
CA THR A 457 -31.78 -16.09 -6.93
C THR A 457 -30.43 -15.50 -7.37
N PRO A 458 -29.41 -15.46 -6.49
CA PRO A 458 -28.13 -14.84 -6.83
C PRO A 458 -27.46 -15.58 -7.99
N TYR A 459 -27.04 -14.83 -9.00
CA TYR A 459 -26.38 -15.39 -10.18
C TYR A 459 -25.00 -15.91 -9.80
N LYS A 460 -24.84 -17.23 -9.91
CA LYS A 460 -23.54 -17.91 -9.82
C LYS A 460 -23.05 -18.24 -11.23
N VAL A 461 -21.73 -18.13 -11.42
CA VAL A 461 -21.11 -18.54 -12.69
C VAL A 461 -21.28 -20.05 -12.84
N PRO A 462 -21.80 -20.57 -13.97
CA PRO A 462 -21.98 -22.00 -14.16
C PRO A 462 -20.66 -22.78 -14.05
N LYS A 463 -20.73 -24.05 -13.61
CA LYS A 463 -19.54 -24.90 -13.45
C LYS A 463 -18.74 -24.98 -14.75
N GLY A 464 -17.43 -24.77 -14.65
CA GLY A 464 -16.51 -24.78 -15.79
C GLY A 464 -16.54 -23.54 -16.68
N TYR A 465 -17.33 -22.51 -16.36
CA TYR A 465 -17.29 -21.23 -17.08
C TYR A 465 -16.36 -20.22 -16.40
N ILE A 466 -15.75 -19.36 -17.22
CA ILE A 466 -15.06 -18.15 -16.77
C ILE A 466 -15.90 -16.94 -17.16
N HIS A 467 -16.29 -16.12 -16.19
CA HIS A 467 -16.97 -14.85 -16.44
C HIS A 467 -16.00 -13.69 -16.32
N PHE A 468 -15.54 -13.15 -17.44
CA PHE A 468 -14.74 -11.94 -17.51
C PHE A 468 -15.63 -10.69 -17.51
N VAL A 469 -15.38 -9.80 -16.56
CA VAL A 469 -16.02 -8.48 -16.49
C VAL A 469 -14.97 -7.41 -16.73
N LEU A 470 -15.09 -6.69 -17.84
CA LEU A 470 -14.11 -5.71 -18.28
C LEU A 470 -14.59 -4.29 -17.95
N VAL A 471 -13.73 -3.52 -17.28
CA VAL A 471 -13.98 -2.10 -16.96
C VAL A 471 -12.77 -1.27 -17.36
N SER A 472 -12.96 -0.22 -18.17
CA SER A 472 -11.83 0.64 -18.51
C SER A 472 -11.36 1.49 -17.31
N THR A 473 -10.04 1.75 -17.23
CA THR A 473 -9.46 2.59 -16.17
C THR A 473 -10.02 4.02 -16.12
N ASP A 474 -10.42 4.57 -17.27
CA ASP A 474 -11.00 5.90 -17.34
C ASP A 474 -12.48 5.94 -16.98
N ARG A 475 -13.25 4.91 -17.31
CA ARG A 475 -14.69 4.85 -16.97
C ARG A 475 -14.91 4.51 -15.49
N MET A 476 -14.02 3.72 -14.87
CA MET A 476 -14.21 3.30 -13.48
C MET A 476 -14.24 4.48 -12.49
N LYS A 477 -13.58 5.60 -12.83
CA LYS A 477 -13.42 6.79 -11.98
C LYS A 477 -14.48 7.88 -12.12
N LEU A 478 -15.37 7.78 -13.09
CA LEU A 478 -16.31 8.86 -13.39
C LEU A 478 -17.38 8.94 -12.29
N ALA A 479 -17.32 9.99 -11.47
CA ALA A 479 -18.34 10.35 -10.50
C ALA A 479 -19.07 11.64 -10.93
N ALA A 480 -20.16 12.00 -10.24
CA ALA A 480 -20.79 13.28 -10.43
C ALA A 480 -19.79 14.39 -10.04
N ASN A 481 -19.45 15.24 -11.00
CA ASN A 481 -18.41 16.26 -10.83
C ASN A 481 -18.80 17.35 -9.83
N LYS A 482 -20.10 17.51 -9.54
CA LYS A 482 -20.61 18.56 -8.66
C LYS A 482 -21.86 18.07 -7.94
N PHE A 483 -21.86 18.16 -6.61
CA PHE A 483 -23.08 18.08 -5.80
C PHE A 483 -23.56 19.51 -5.56
N VAL A 484 -24.88 19.70 -5.58
CA VAL A 484 -25.54 20.98 -5.38
C VAL A 484 -26.43 20.87 -4.15
N LEU A 485 -26.33 21.86 -3.27
CA LEU A 485 -27.25 22.01 -2.14
C LEU A 485 -28.63 22.43 -2.67
N ALA A 486 -29.66 21.65 -2.38
CA ALA A 486 -31.05 21.90 -2.74
C ALA A 486 -31.78 22.66 -1.61
N ALA A 487 -31.18 23.76 -1.15
CA ALA A 487 -31.73 24.65 -0.13
C ALA A 487 -31.91 26.06 -0.69
N HIS A 488 -32.88 26.80 -0.17
CA HIS A 488 -33.14 28.18 -0.57
C HIS A 488 -32.38 29.13 0.35
N TRP A 489 -31.68 30.11 -0.23
CA TRP A 489 -31.05 31.16 0.56
C TRP A 489 -32.05 32.28 0.90
N ASP A 490 -32.20 32.58 2.19
CA ASP A 490 -33.02 33.71 2.65
C ASP A 490 -32.14 34.94 2.91
N HIS A 491 -32.22 35.93 2.01
CA HIS A 491 -31.48 37.19 2.12
C HIS A 491 -31.90 38.09 3.29
N ILE A 492 -33.10 37.91 3.86
CA ILE A 492 -33.59 38.72 4.98
C ILE A 492 -33.01 38.20 6.28
N LYS A 493 -33.11 36.89 6.51
CA LYS A 493 -32.63 36.24 7.74
C LYS A 493 -31.19 35.73 7.67
N GLN A 494 -30.54 35.80 6.50
CA GLN A 494 -29.17 35.32 6.25
C GLN A 494 -28.97 33.84 6.64
N VAL A 495 -29.97 33.00 6.35
CA VAL A 495 -29.95 31.56 6.67
C VAL A 495 -30.40 30.72 5.48
N TRP A 496 -29.91 29.48 5.41
CA TRP A 496 -30.42 28.48 4.48
C TRP A 496 -31.75 27.91 4.96
N ARG A 497 -32.71 27.72 4.06
CA ARG A 497 -34.04 27.17 4.34
C ARG A 497 -34.36 25.95 3.49
N CYS A 498 -35.15 25.04 4.03
CA CYS A 498 -35.68 23.92 3.27
C CYS A 498 -36.65 24.42 2.18
N PRO A 499 -36.57 23.91 0.93
CA PRO A 499 -37.49 24.28 -0.14
C PRO A 499 -38.93 23.79 0.13
N ASP A 500 -39.11 22.66 0.81
CA ASP A 500 -40.42 22.04 1.04
C ASP A 500 -41.19 22.62 2.24
N CYS A 501 -40.52 22.86 3.37
CA CYS A 501 -41.18 23.35 4.59
C CYS A 501 -40.81 24.78 4.98
N HIS A 502 -39.89 25.41 4.25
CA HIS A 502 -39.40 26.78 4.48
C HIS A 502 -38.81 27.04 5.88
N GLN A 503 -38.57 25.99 6.67
CA GLN A 503 -37.90 26.09 7.96
C GLN A 503 -36.40 26.34 7.79
N PRO A 504 -35.77 27.15 8.66
CA PRO A 504 -34.32 27.32 8.71
C PRO A 504 -33.61 25.97 8.91
N LEU A 505 -32.52 25.77 8.18
CA LEU A 505 -31.68 24.58 8.30
C LEU A 505 -30.67 24.76 9.42
N ARG A 506 -30.35 23.67 10.09
CA ARG A 506 -29.35 23.63 11.16
C ARG A 506 -27.94 23.67 10.58
N CYS A 507 -27.02 24.27 11.33
CA CYS A 507 -25.61 24.29 10.96
C CYS A 507 -25.07 22.85 10.89
N PRO A 508 -24.44 22.44 9.77
CA PRO A 508 -23.89 21.10 9.61
C PRO A 508 -22.70 20.78 10.53
N LYS A 509 -22.13 21.78 11.21
CA LYS A 509 -20.98 21.65 12.11
C LYS A 509 -21.35 21.64 13.60
N ALA A 510 -22.62 21.83 13.94
CA ALA A 510 -23.06 21.92 15.33
C ALA A 510 -22.86 20.59 16.08
N LYS A 511 -22.36 20.65 17.32
CA LYS A 511 -22.28 19.48 18.21
C LYS A 511 -23.67 19.09 18.70
N ALA A 512 -23.85 17.85 19.18
CA ALA A 512 -25.15 17.35 19.65
C ALA A 512 -25.81 18.22 20.74
N ASN A 513 -25.00 18.99 21.49
CA ASN A 513 -25.43 19.84 22.59
C ASN A 513 -25.73 21.29 22.14
N GLU A 514 -25.54 21.62 20.86
CA GLU A 514 -25.72 22.96 20.26
C GLU A 514 -26.87 22.93 19.23
N SER A 515 -28.06 22.49 19.64
CA SER A 515 -29.17 22.16 18.73
C SER A 515 -29.78 23.32 17.95
N ASP A 516 -29.46 24.57 18.35
CA ASP A 516 -30.16 25.78 17.91
C ASP A 516 -29.35 26.62 16.90
N LEU A 517 -28.12 26.21 16.56
CA LEU A 517 -27.29 26.93 15.59
C LEU A 517 -27.82 26.77 14.15
N LEU A 518 -28.12 27.88 13.48
CA LEU A 518 -28.64 27.89 12.10
C LEU A 518 -27.53 27.95 11.05
N ALA A 519 -27.77 27.36 9.88
CA ALA A 519 -26.81 27.33 8.79
C ALA A 519 -26.74 28.67 8.03
N THR A 520 -25.52 29.21 7.93
CA THR A 520 -25.20 30.48 7.28
C THR A 520 -24.59 30.28 5.88
N TRP A 521 -24.27 31.35 5.15
CA TRP A 521 -23.74 31.27 3.78
C TRP A 521 -22.44 30.45 3.72
N SER A 522 -21.50 30.72 4.63
CA SER A 522 -20.19 30.06 4.72
C SER A 522 -20.28 28.57 5.07
N ASP A 523 -21.40 28.12 5.63
CA ASP A 523 -21.62 26.69 5.90
C ASP A 523 -21.95 25.89 4.62
N GLY A 524 -22.54 26.55 3.62
CA GLY A 524 -22.95 25.93 2.36
C GLY A 524 -22.03 26.24 1.18
N VAL A 525 -21.42 27.43 1.12
CA VAL A 525 -20.69 27.94 -0.06
C VAL A 525 -19.25 28.32 0.29
N GLU A 526 -18.30 27.79 -0.46
CA GLU A 526 -16.86 28.12 -0.37
C GLU A 526 -16.49 29.27 -1.31
N SER A 527 -17.11 29.33 -2.49
CA SER A 527 -16.87 30.40 -3.47
C SER A 527 -18.15 30.72 -4.26
N PRO A 528 -18.59 31.99 -4.30
CA PRO A 528 -17.99 33.18 -3.70
C PRO A 528 -18.19 33.27 -2.18
N ILE A 529 -17.27 33.97 -1.50
CA ILE A 529 -17.26 34.15 -0.03
C ILE A 529 -18.53 34.82 0.48
N TYR A 530 -19.14 35.69 -0.34
CA TYR A 530 -20.33 36.47 0.01
C TYR A 530 -21.56 36.08 -0.83
N PRO A 531 -22.78 36.18 -0.26
CA PRO A 531 -24.03 35.95 -0.98
C PRO A 531 -24.29 37.03 -2.06
N PRO A 532 -25.16 36.77 -3.05
CA PRO A 532 -25.46 37.74 -4.10
C PRO A 532 -26.14 39.00 -3.56
N SER A 533 -25.82 40.16 -4.15
CA SER A 533 -26.41 41.44 -3.73
C SER A 533 -27.90 41.53 -4.09
N LYS A 534 -28.63 42.42 -3.41
CA LYS A 534 -30.06 42.66 -3.70
C LYS A 534 -30.30 43.10 -5.14
N GLU A 535 -29.36 43.85 -5.73
CA GLU A 535 -29.42 44.30 -7.12
C GLU A 535 -29.18 43.16 -8.10
N GLN A 536 -28.14 42.34 -7.88
CA GLN A 536 -27.86 41.15 -8.69
C GLN A 536 -29.05 40.19 -8.71
N MET A 537 -29.72 40.03 -7.55
CA MET A 537 -30.95 39.23 -7.45
C MET A 537 -32.10 39.84 -8.26
N LYS A 538 -32.35 41.15 -8.15
CA LYS A 538 -33.39 41.84 -8.94
C LYS A 538 -33.14 41.70 -10.45
N THR A 539 -31.90 41.84 -10.90
CA THR A 539 -31.50 41.69 -12.31
C THR A 539 -31.68 40.25 -12.78
N ALA A 540 -31.31 39.25 -11.96
CA ALA A 540 -31.54 37.83 -12.26
C ALA A 540 -33.03 37.48 -12.33
N ARG A 541 -33.88 38.09 -11.47
CA ARG A 541 -35.34 37.90 -11.52
C ARG A 541 -35.95 38.47 -12.80
N LYS A 542 -35.56 39.70 -13.18
CA LYS A 542 -36.03 40.35 -14.42
C LYS A 542 -35.63 39.58 -15.68
N SER A 543 -34.41 39.04 -15.70
CA SER A 543 -33.86 38.26 -16.82
C SER A 543 -34.26 36.78 -16.82
N LYS A 544 -35.06 36.31 -15.85
CA LYS A 544 -35.42 34.89 -15.65
C LYS A 544 -34.21 33.95 -15.52
N LEU A 545 -33.07 34.43 -15.03
CA LEU A 545 -31.84 33.67 -14.82
C LEU A 545 -31.67 33.25 -13.34
N ILE A 546 -32.73 32.78 -12.69
CA ILE A 546 -32.68 32.24 -11.32
C ILE A 546 -32.63 30.71 -11.39
N ASP A 547 -31.76 30.11 -10.58
CA ASP A 547 -31.66 28.67 -10.38
C ASP A 547 -32.68 28.16 -9.34
N VAL A 548 -32.85 26.84 -9.23
CA VAL A 548 -33.82 26.19 -8.32
C VAL A 548 -33.57 26.48 -6.84
N ASN A 549 -32.40 27.00 -6.49
CA ASN A 549 -32.03 27.40 -5.13
C ASN A 549 -32.36 28.86 -4.80
N ASN A 550 -33.10 29.54 -5.69
CA ASN A 550 -33.42 30.97 -5.60
C ASN A 550 -32.16 31.87 -5.63
N LEU A 551 -31.17 31.50 -6.45
CA LEU A 551 -29.91 32.23 -6.65
C LEU A 551 -29.70 32.53 -8.14
N PRO A 552 -28.88 33.52 -8.53
CA PRO A 552 -28.55 33.74 -9.93
C PRO A 552 -27.87 32.50 -10.52
N ARG A 553 -28.19 32.17 -11.77
CA ARG A 553 -27.67 30.96 -12.44
C ARG A 553 -26.14 30.98 -12.45
N ASN A 554 -25.51 29.87 -12.06
CA ASN A 554 -24.06 29.70 -11.95
C ASN A 554 -23.35 30.67 -10.99
N PHE A 555 -24.07 31.32 -10.06
CA PHE A 555 -23.45 32.21 -9.08
C PHE A 555 -22.51 31.46 -8.11
N VAL A 556 -22.92 30.28 -7.64
CA VAL A 556 -22.08 29.44 -6.76
C VAL A 556 -21.06 28.66 -7.59
N LYS A 557 -19.79 29.07 -7.48
CA LYS A 557 -18.66 28.40 -8.12
C LYS A 557 -18.35 27.09 -7.40
N ARG A 558 -18.25 27.11 -6.07
CA ARG A 558 -17.88 25.96 -5.23
C ARG A 558 -18.70 25.91 -3.94
N TYR A 559 -19.30 24.75 -3.68
CA TYR A 559 -19.98 24.43 -2.42
C TYR A 559 -18.98 23.84 -1.43
N THR A 560 -19.27 23.93 -0.13
CA THR A 560 -18.45 23.32 0.93
C THR A 560 -18.59 21.79 0.94
N ASP A 561 -17.62 21.08 1.53
CA ASP A 561 -17.72 19.62 1.73
C ASP A 561 -18.86 19.22 2.69
N HIS A 562 -19.30 20.17 3.53
CA HIS A 562 -20.33 19.96 4.55
C HIS A 562 -21.75 19.97 4.00
N ILE A 563 -21.97 20.27 2.72
CA ILE A 563 -23.32 20.28 2.14
C ILE A 563 -24.07 18.97 2.41
N ARG A 564 -23.37 17.83 2.42
CA ARG A 564 -23.98 16.50 2.61
C ARG A 564 -24.58 16.29 4.00
N SER A 565 -24.23 17.13 4.96
CA SER A 565 -24.77 17.10 6.32
C SER A 565 -26.01 18.00 6.48
N PHE A 566 -26.42 18.73 5.43
CA PHE A 566 -27.67 19.50 5.47
C PHE A 566 -28.87 18.55 5.39
N GLU A 567 -29.65 18.55 6.46
CA GLU A 567 -30.76 17.65 6.66
C GLU A 567 -32.01 18.41 7.09
N CYS A 568 -33.18 17.93 6.68
CA CYS A 568 -34.47 18.46 7.14
C CYS A 568 -35.42 17.34 7.58
N SER A 569 -36.24 17.62 8.58
CA SER A 569 -37.23 16.71 9.17
C SER A 569 -38.57 16.69 8.42
N CYS A 570 -38.80 17.58 7.46
CA CYS A 570 -40.11 17.75 6.81
C CYS A 570 -40.59 16.53 6.00
N HIS A 571 -39.68 15.75 5.43
CA HIS A 571 -40.02 14.57 4.63
C HIS A 571 -40.45 13.34 5.45
N LEU A 572 -40.32 13.36 6.78
CA LEU A 572 -40.81 12.30 7.67
C LEU A 572 -42.34 12.20 7.71
N LYS A 573 -43.06 13.30 7.42
CA LYS A 573 -44.53 13.35 7.53
C LYS A 573 -45.26 12.80 6.30
N LYS A 574 -44.63 12.77 5.11
CA LYS A 574 -45.29 12.36 3.85
C LYS A 574 -45.38 10.84 3.67
N THR A 575 -44.55 10.03 4.32
CA THR A 575 -44.55 8.55 4.19
C THR A 575 -45.55 7.83 5.10
N LYS A 576 -46.13 8.49 6.12
CA LYS A 576 -47.11 7.87 7.02
C LYS A 576 -48.52 7.70 6.43
N LYS A 577 -48.82 8.23 5.23
CA LYS A 577 -50.16 8.08 4.61
C LYS A 577 -50.37 6.81 3.77
N ASN A 578 -49.33 6.00 3.47
CA ASN A 578 -49.45 4.83 2.58
C ASN A 578 -49.07 3.47 3.19
N LYS A 579 -48.98 3.32 4.51
CA LYS A 579 -48.86 1.98 5.14
C LYS A 579 -49.66 1.89 6.44
N LEU A 580 -50.97 1.79 6.31
CA LEU A 580 -51.82 1.03 7.23
C LEU A 580 -52.05 -0.34 6.58
N LYS A 581 -51.11 -1.27 6.81
CA LYS A 581 -51.34 -2.70 6.95
C LYS A 581 -50.00 -3.40 7.22
N GLU A 582 -50.10 -4.35 8.15
CA GLU A 582 -49.10 -5.34 8.56
C GLU A 582 -48.01 -4.88 9.55
N LYS A 583 -48.36 -5.07 10.83
CA LYS A 583 -47.40 -5.38 11.89
C LYS A 583 -46.82 -6.77 11.64
N SER A 584 -45.50 -6.89 11.55
CA SER A 584 -44.75 -7.97 12.23
C SER A 584 -43.27 -7.62 12.33
N LYS A 585 -42.65 -8.25 13.32
CA LYS A 585 -41.36 -8.01 13.98
C LYS A 585 -40.18 -7.99 13.00
N ASP A 586 -39.36 -6.94 13.07
CA ASP A 586 -37.90 -7.06 13.22
C ASP A 586 -37.24 -5.70 13.47
N GLU A 587 -36.55 -5.63 14.61
CA GLU A 587 -36.11 -4.42 15.30
C GLU A 587 -34.69 -3.97 14.86
N LYS A 588 -34.37 -4.05 13.56
CA LYS A 588 -33.00 -3.75 13.07
C LYS A 588 -32.93 -2.98 11.74
N VAL A 589 -33.66 -1.88 11.57
CA VAL A 589 -33.22 -0.78 10.66
C VAL A 589 -33.73 0.59 11.13
N GLU A 590 -33.32 1.08 12.30
CA GLU A 590 -33.44 2.51 12.63
C GLU A 590 -32.33 3.33 11.94
N ARG A 591 -32.32 3.41 10.61
CA ARG A 591 -31.43 4.33 9.90
C ARG A 591 -32.08 4.92 8.65
N LYS A 592 -32.83 6.00 8.86
CA LYS A 592 -32.91 7.22 8.02
C LYS A 592 -33.96 8.17 8.62
N ARG A 593 -33.61 8.83 9.73
CA ARG A 593 -34.50 9.80 10.41
C ARG A 593 -34.50 11.19 9.76
N HIS A 594 -33.69 11.47 8.75
CA HIS A 594 -33.69 12.76 8.05
C HIS A 594 -33.43 12.60 6.54
N ALA A 595 -33.98 13.52 5.73
CA ALA A 595 -33.71 13.57 4.29
C ALA A 595 -32.61 14.60 4.02
N THR A 596 -31.52 14.16 3.38
CA THR A 596 -30.43 15.04 2.96
C THR A 596 -30.89 15.97 1.85
N LEU A 597 -30.61 17.27 1.97
CA LEU A 597 -30.95 18.29 0.97
C LEU A 597 -29.86 18.46 -0.10
N VAL A 598 -29.16 17.38 -0.44
CA VAL A 598 -28.08 17.40 -1.44
C VAL A 598 -28.40 16.44 -2.56
N ARG A 599 -28.11 16.89 -3.79
CA ARG A 599 -28.26 16.07 -4.99
C ARG A 599 -27.10 16.28 -5.97
N PRO A 600 -26.84 15.32 -6.86
CA PRO A 600 -25.95 15.54 -7.99
C PRO A 600 -26.44 16.71 -8.87
N ALA A 601 -25.49 17.46 -9.44
CA ALA A 601 -25.79 18.49 -10.42
C ALA A 601 -26.41 17.88 -11.68
N LEU A 602 -27.44 18.54 -12.22
CA LEU A 602 -28.19 18.06 -13.38
C LEU A 602 -27.91 18.89 -14.63
N LYS A 603 -27.55 18.20 -15.72
CA LYS A 603 -27.40 18.81 -17.06
C LYS A 603 -28.70 19.48 -17.55
N SER A 604 -29.85 18.87 -17.28
CA SER A 604 -31.16 19.42 -17.68
C SER A 604 -31.47 20.76 -17.01
N ARG A 605 -30.86 21.05 -15.85
CA ARG A 605 -30.99 22.33 -15.13
C ARG A 605 -29.86 23.31 -15.49
N GLY A 606 -28.87 22.86 -16.26
CA GLY A 606 -27.69 23.63 -16.65
C GLY A 606 -26.72 23.93 -15.50
N GLU A 607 -26.75 23.11 -14.46
CA GLU A 607 -25.84 23.18 -13.29
C GLU A 607 -24.47 22.55 -13.59
N ASP A 608 -24.44 21.61 -14.54
CA ASP A 608 -23.23 20.95 -15.05
C ASP A 608 -23.39 20.72 -16.55
N ARG A 609 -22.27 20.69 -17.28
CA ARG A 609 -22.21 20.34 -18.71
C ARG A 609 -22.47 18.84 -18.93
N ASN A 610 -22.16 18.01 -17.94
CA ASN A 610 -22.23 16.55 -18.00
C ASN A 610 -23.44 15.99 -17.23
N LYS A 611 -23.93 14.81 -17.66
CA LYS A 611 -24.94 14.06 -16.89
C LYS A 611 -24.30 13.55 -15.59
N PRO A 612 -25.00 13.56 -14.45
CA PRO A 612 -24.48 12.96 -13.22
C PRO A 612 -24.28 11.46 -13.41
N ARG A 613 -23.13 10.95 -12.96
CA ARG A 613 -22.75 9.54 -13.05
C ARG A 613 -22.29 9.07 -11.68
N TRP A 614 -22.44 7.77 -11.41
CA TRP A 614 -21.86 7.18 -10.21
C TRP A 614 -20.59 6.43 -10.58
N MET A 615 -19.60 6.53 -9.69
CA MET A 615 -18.32 5.86 -9.85
C MET A 615 -18.56 4.34 -9.86
N ILE A 616 -18.23 3.68 -10.96
CA ILE A 616 -18.40 2.22 -11.12
C ILE A 616 -17.63 1.49 -10.01
N ALA A 617 -16.42 1.95 -9.70
CA ALA A 617 -15.61 1.39 -8.61
C ALA A 617 -16.31 1.47 -7.25
N GLU A 618 -17.04 2.55 -6.96
CA GLU A 618 -17.79 2.71 -5.71
C GLU A 618 -19.04 1.83 -5.67
N ILE A 619 -19.73 1.66 -6.81
CA ILE A 619 -20.85 0.72 -6.93
C ILE A 619 -20.36 -0.70 -6.63
N PHE A 620 -19.24 -1.11 -7.24
CA PHE A 620 -18.68 -2.45 -7.06
C PHE A 620 -18.20 -2.66 -5.63
N GLN A 621 -17.50 -1.68 -5.03
CA GLN A 621 -17.09 -1.74 -3.62
C GLN A 621 -18.28 -1.96 -2.67
N ARG A 622 -19.39 -1.22 -2.87
CA ARG A 622 -20.55 -1.27 -1.98
C ARG A 622 -21.44 -2.49 -2.19
N HIS A 623 -21.48 -3.03 -3.40
CA HIS A 623 -22.47 -4.04 -3.77
C HIS A 623 -21.90 -5.40 -4.16
N LEU A 624 -20.61 -5.49 -4.48
CA LEU A 624 -19.94 -6.69 -4.99
C LEU A 624 -18.65 -7.00 -4.20
N ARG A 625 -18.68 -6.84 -2.88
CA ARG A 625 -17.51 -7.12 -2.03
C ARG A 625 -17.11 -8.59 -2.15
N ASN A 626 -15.84 -8.86 -2.45
CA ASN A 626 -15.28 -10.21 -2.63
C ASN A 626 -16.01 -11.09 -3.67
N HIS A 627 -16.72 -10.46 -4.62
CA HIS A 627 -17.44 -11.16 -5.70
C HIS A 627 -16.47 -11.80 -6.69
N PHE A 628 -15.50 -11.02 -7.17
CA PHE A 628 -14.51 -11.49 -8.13
C PHE A 628 -13.45 -12.31 -7.42
N GLN A 629 -13.17 -13.52 -7.90
CA GLN A 629 -12.13 -14.38 -7.34
C GLN A 629 -10.75 -13.79 -7.61
N VAL A 630 -10.53 -13.28 -8.83
CA VAL A 630 -9.28 -12.62 -9.22
C VAL A 630 -9.59 -11.32 -9.97
N GLY A 631 -8.90 -10.24 -9.62
CA GLY A 631 -8.87 -9.00 -10.39
C GLY A 631 -7.55 -8.87 -11.15
N ILE A 632 -7.60 -8.73 -12.47
CA ILE A 632 -6.45 -8.45 -13.33
C ILE A 632 -6.42 -6.95 -13.62
N PHE A 633 -5.35 -6.28 -13.23
CA PHE A 633 -5.16 -4.85 -13.44
C PHE A 633 -4.02 -4.60 -14.40
N ASP A 634 -4.38 -4.31 -15.65
CA ASP A 634 -3.45 -3.99 -16.73
C ASP A 634 -2.97 -2.54 -16.66
N GLU A 635 -1.70 -2.32 -16.93
CA GLU A 635 -1.01 -1.03 -16.86
C GLU A 635 -1.19 -0.30 -15.51
N ILE A 636 -0.97 -1.01 -14.38
CA ILE A 636 -1.15 -0.46 -13.02
C ILE A 636 -0.32 0.81 -12.77
N GLN A 637 0.74 1.06 -13.53
CA GLN A 637 1.53 2.28 -13.45
C GLN A 637 0.70 3.55 -13.71
N GLN A 638 -0.41 3.47 -14.43
CA GLN A 638 -1.35 4.59 -14.59
C GLN A 638 -2.11 4.97 -13.31
N MET A 639 -2.00 4.14 -12.27
CA MET A 639 -2.69 4.27 -10.99
C MET A 639 -1.74 4.70 -9.86
N LYS A 640 -0.45 4.93 -10.13
CA LYS A 640 0.58 5.26 -9.12
C LYS A 640 0.35 6.56 -8.35
N ALA A 641 -0.42 7.52 -8.88
CA ALA A 641 -0.61 8.82 -8.23
C ALA A 641 -1.55 8.74 -7.01
N SER A 642 -1.11 9.27 -5.85
CA SER A 642 -1.81 9.31 -4.55
C SER A 642 -3.21 9.91 -4.64
N ASP A 643 -3.32 11.11 -5.24
CA ASP A 643 -4.54 11.92 -5.24
C ASP A 643 -5.26 11.90 -6.60
N SER A 644 -4.95 10.91 -7.43
CA SER A 644 -5.60 10.79 -8.73
C SER A 644 -6.96 10.11 -8.62
N GLY A 645 -7.92 10.57 -9.42
CA GLY A 645 -9.22 9.88 -9.57
C GLY A 645 -9.07 8.42 -9.98
N ARG A 646 -8.06 8.08 -10.81
CA ARG A 646 -7.74 6.69 -11.17
C ARG A 646 -7.29 5.88 -9.95
N GLY A 647 -6.39 6.42 -9.13
CA GLY A 647 -5.88 5.78 -7.93
C GLY A 647 -6.94 5.54 -6.85
N MET A 648 -7.83 6.51 -6.61
CA MET A 648 -8.96 6.32 -5.69
C MET A 648 -9.91 5.23 -6.17
N SER A 649 -10.24 5.20 -7.47
CA SER A 649 -11.11 4.17 -8.04
C SER A 649 -10.47 2.79 -8.01
N PHE A 650 -9.17 2.71 -8.25
CA PHE A 650 -8.41 1.47 -8.08
C PHE A 650 -8.51 0.93 -6.66
N HIS A 651 -8.27 1.76 -5.65
CA HIS A 651 -8.44 1.35 -4.25
C HIS A 651 -9.85 0.82 -3.96
N LYS A 652 -10.89 1.52 -4.44
CA LYS A 652 -12.29 1.10 -4.22
C LYS A 652 -12.63 -0.21 -4.92
N ILE A 653 -12.24 -0.35 -6.20
CA ILE A 653 -12.62 -1.53 -6.99
C ILE A 653 -11.90 -2.79 -6.52
N MET A 654 -10.69 -2.67 -5.97
CA MET A 654 -9.95 -3.80 -5.39
C MET A 654 -10.75 -4.54 -4.30
N TRP A 655 -11.57 -3.84 -3.50
CA TRP A 655 -12.42 -4.47 -2.48
C TRP A 655 -13.50 -5.41 -3.05
N SER A 656 -13.73 -5.37 -4.37
CA SER A 656 -14.59 -6.34 -5.05
C SER A 656 -13.88 -7.64 -5.44
N CYS A 657 -12.54 -7.69 -5.33
CA CYS A 657 -11.69 -8.81 -5.69
C CYS A 657 -11.14 -9.52 -4.44
N ARG A 658 -11.07 -10.86 -4.46
CA ARG A 658 -10.42 -11.65 -3.39
C ARG A 658 -8.89 -11.66 -3.55
N LYS A 659 -8.43 -11.88 -4.78
CA LYS A 659 -7.02 -11.86 -5.18
C LYS A 659 -6.82 -10.83 -6.29
N SER A 660 -5.64 -10.23 -6.38
CA SER A 660 -5.32 -9.22 -7.39
C SER A 660 -4.00 -9.52 -8.11
N LEU A 661 -4.02 -9.52 -9.43
CA LEU A 661 -2.85 -9.67 -10.29
C LEU A 661 -2.60 -8.34 -11.02
N PHE A 662 -1.44 -7.75 -10.79
CA PHE A 662 -1.06 -6.46 -11.35
C PHE A 662 -0.09 -6.64 -12.50
N LEU A 663 -0.45 -6.18 -13.70
CA LEU A 663 0.38 -6.29 -14.89
C LEU A 663 1.05 -4.93 -15.16
N THR A 664 2.37 -4.93 -15.31
CA THR A 664 3.12 -3.72 -15.65
C THR A 664 4.37 -4.01 -16.46
N GLY A 665 4.75 -3.08 -17.33
CA GLY A 665 6.07 -3.06 -17.95
C GLY A 665 7.15 -2.41 -17.08
N THR A 666 6.76 -1.59 -16.11
CA THR A 666 7.69 -0.76 -15.31
C THR A 666 7.17 -0.56 -13.89
N LEU A 667 7.91 -1.00 -12.88
CA LEU A 667 7.46 -1.01 -11.49
C LEU A 667 7.60 0.37 -10.84
N THR A 668 8.71 1.09 -11.08
CA THR A 668 8.98 2.44 -10.55
C THR A 668 9.39 3.39 -11.68
N ASN A 669 9.39 4.70 -11.39
CA ASN A 669 9.94 5.73 -12.29
C ASN A 669 11.37 6.13 -11.91
N GLY A 670 12.07 5.30 -11.12
CA GLY A 670 13.39 5.61 -10.55
C GLY A 670 13.35 6.38 -9.22
N THR A 671 12.18 6.83 -8.75
CA THR A 671 12.00 7.39 -7.40
C THR A 671 11.21 6.44 -6.50
N SER A 672 11.54 6.44 -5.22
CA SER A 672 10.93 5.57 -4.22
C SER A 672 9.44 5.88 -4.02
N SER A 673 9.05 7.16 -4.07
CA SER A 673 7.67 7.59 -3.85
C SER A 673 6.68 7.11 -4.92
N SER A 674 7.18 6.70 -6.09
CA SER A 674 6.33 6.27 -7.21
C SER A 674 5.55 4.99 -6.95
N ILE A 675 6.04 4.13 -6.05
CA ILE A 675 5.39 2.86 -5.72
C ILE A 675 4.62 2.91 -4.40
N GLN A 676 4.90 3.89 -3.53
CA GLN A 676 4.27 4.07 -2.22
C GLN A 676 2.74 3.94 -2.28
N SER A 677 2.10 4.70 -3.17
CA SER A 677 0.63 4.71 -3.27
C SER A 677 0.06 3.40 -3.80
N THR A 678 0.81 2.67 -4.62
CA THR A 678 0.40 1.36 -5.12
C THR A 678 0.50 0.32 -4.00
N LEU A 679 1.60 0.31 -3.24
CA LEU A 679 1.77 -0.56 -2.07
C LEU A 679 0.71 -0.28 -1.00
N TRP A 680 0.46 0.98 -0.67
CA TRP A 680 -0.57 1.36 0.30
C TRP A 680 -1.97 0.87 -0.06
N ARG A 681 -2.28 0.76 -1.35
CA ARG A 681 -3.59 0.29 -1.81
C ARG A 681 -3.64 -1.22 -1.96
N SER A 682 -2.56 -1.83 -2.43
CA SER A 682 -2.46 -3.28 -2.68
C SER A 682 -2.29 -4.09 -1.40
N ASP A 683 -1.36 -3.65 -0.56
CA ASP A 683 -0.84 -4.40 0.57
C ASP A 683 -0.37 -3.42 1.69
N PRO A 684 -1.31 -2.81 2.42
CA PRO A 684 -0.99 -1.80 3.43
C PRO A 684 -0.40 -2.38 4.73
N GLN A 685 -0.61 -3.67 5.02
CA GLN A 685 -0.27 -4.23 6.33
C GLN A 685 1.23 -4.12 6.64
N PRO A 686 2.17 -4.53 5.75
CA PRO A 686 3.60 -4.37 6.01
C PRO A 686 4.04 -2.92 6.19
N LEU A 687 3.33 -1.97 5.58
CA LEU A 687 3.60 -0.54 5.71
C LEU A 687 3.13 0.00 7.06
N ILE A 688 1.94 -0.42 7.50
CA ILE A 688 1.38 -0.07 8.82
C ILE A 688 2.28 -0.61 9.93
N ASP A 689 2.77 -1.84 9.78
CA ASP A 689 3.67 -2.47 10.75
C ASP A 689 4.99 -1.68 10.89
N GLU A 690 5.40 -0.96 9.85
CA GLU A 690 6.56 -0.06 9.88
C GLU A 690 6.26 1.37 10.36
N GLY A 691 5.02 1.69 10.69
CA GLY A 691 4.60 3.01 11.18
C GLY A 691 4.10 3.97 10.10
N PHE A 692 4.03 3.54 8.84
CA PHE A 692 3.42 4.35 7.79
C PHE A 692 1.91 4.42 7.95
N ASN A 693 1.32 5.55 7.55
CA ASN A 693 -0.12 5.76 7.56
C ASN A 693 -0.60 6.40 6.25
N HIS A 694 -1.91 6.53 6.09
CA HIS A 694 -2.51 7.12 4.88
C HIS A 694 -2.16 8.61 4.68
N LYS A 695 -1.65 9.29 5.71
CA LYS A 695 -1.21 10.69 5.68
C LYS A 695 0.31 10.82 5.50
N THR A 696 1.05 9.71 5.45
CA THR A 696 2.50 9.73 5.26
C THR A 696 2.82 10.49 3.99
N SER A 697 3.59 11.58 4.12
CA SER A 697 3.97 12.38 2.97
C SER A 697 4.99 11.65 2.11
N LYS A 698 5.13 12.06 0.85
CA LYS A 698 6.18 11.54 -0.02
C LYS A 698 7.58 11.83 0.54
N GLU A 699 7.75 12.94 1.27
CA GLU A 699 9.03 13.25 1.91
C GLU A 699 9.36 12.26 3.03
N GLN A 700 8.38 11.94 3.89
CA GLN A 700 8.57 10.96 4.97
C GLN A 700 8.94 9.58 4.41
N TRP A 701 8.30 9.18 3.32
CA TRP A 701 8.62 7.94 2.61
C TRP A 701 10.02 7.97 2.00
N ALA A 702 10.34 9.04 1.26
CA ALA A 702 11.61 9.18 0.57
C ALA A 702 12.79 9.35 1.54
N LYS A 703 12.57 9.82 2.77
CA LYS A 703 13.61 9.86 3.81
C LYS A 703 14.10 8.46 4.18
N LYS A 704 13.21 7.46 4.17
CA LYS A 704 13.55 6.06 4.49
C LYS A 704 13.98 5.27 3.27
N TYR A 705 13.29 5.44 2.15
CA TYR A 705 13.42 4.56 0.98
C TYR A 705 13.96 5.24 -0.28
N GLY A 706 14.17 6.55 -0.27
CA GLY A 706 14.60 7.32 -1.42
C GLY A 706 15.85 8.15 -1.14
N VAL A 707 16.17 9.03 -2.08
CA VAL A 707 17.25 10.01 -1.96
C VAL A 707 16.63 11.40 -1.91
N LEU A 708 16.89 12.15 -0.84
CA LEU A 708 16.42 13.51 -0.66
C LEU A 708 17.57 14.51 -0.85
N GLU A 709 17.34 15.53 -1.65
CA GLU A 709 18.17 16.73 -1.73
C GLU A 709 17.51 17.84 -0.92
N SER A 710 18.19 18.30 0.13
CA SER A 710 17.82 19.48 0.90
C SER A 710 18.57 20.69 0.38
N ILE A 711 17.84 21.69 -0.12
CA ILE A 711 18.38 23.00 -0.48
C ILE A 711 18.10 23.93 0.69
N THR A 712 19.13 24.27 1.44
CA THR A 712 19.07 25.24 2.54
C THR A 712 19.42 26.62 2.00
N TYR A 713 18.49 27.57 2.14
CA TYR A 713 18.77 28.96 1.83
C TYR A 713 19.35 29.63 3.08
N MET A 714 20.62 30.01 3.01
CA MET A 714 21.26 30.85 4.03
C MET A 714 21.03 32.32 3.66
N ASP A 715 20.44 33.09 4.57
CA ASP A 715 20.31 34.55 4.40
C ASP A 715 21.66 35.21 4.74
N ASP A 716 22.39 35.69 3.72
CA ASP A 716 23.68 36.40 3.87
C ASP A 716 23.58 37.71 4.69
N LYS A 717 22.37 38.20 4.98
CA LYS A 717 22.16 39.46 5.73
C LYS A 717 22.32 39.34 7.25
N ALA A 718 22.63 38.15 7.78
CA ALA A 718 22.79 37.93 9.22
C ALA A 718 24.24 38.03 9.74
N ALA A 719 25.22 38.43 8.91
CA ALA A 719 26.61 38.54 9.34
C ALA A 719 26.95 39.80 10.18
N GLY A 720 25.97 40.70 10.44
CA GLY A 720 26.26 42.05 10.96
C GLY A 720 25.57 42.52 12.23
N VAL A 721 24.70 41.73 12.89
CA VAL A 721 23.99 42.20 14.10
C VAL A 721 24.14 41.18 15.24
N LEU A 722 25.26 41.31 15.96
CA LEU A 722 25.45 40.71 17.27
C LEU A 722 24.55 41.44 18.29
N GLY A 723 23.47 40.77 18.70
CA GLY A 723 22.75 41.11 19.93
C GLY A 723 21.25 41.38 19.78
N ARG A 724 20.44 40.33 19.60
CA ARG A 724 19.11 40.16 20.25
C ARG A 724 18.47 38.81 19.89
N SER A 725 18.32 37.95 20.90
CA SER A 725 17.43 36.77 20.98
C SER A 725 17.26 35.92 19.71
N SER A 726 18.10 34.89 19.60
CA SER A 726 17.95 33.74 18.68
C SER A 726 16.71 32.92 19.04
N ASN A 727 15.62 33.06 18.28
CA ASN A 727 14.57 32.02 18.22
C ASN A 727 13.67 32.06 16.97
N ARG A 728 14.06 32.77 15.90
CA ARG A 728 13.21 32.86 14.70
C ARG A 728 13.95 33.12 13.38
N VAL A 729 15.15 32.56 13.23
CA VAL A 729 15.71 32.37 11.88
C VAL A 729 15.15 31.04 11.38
N THR A 730 13.99 31.08 10.74
CA THR A 730 13.45 29.90 10.06
C THR A 730 14.21 29.71 8.77
N GLU A 731 15.25 28.88 8.80
CA GLU A 731 15.87 28.35 7.59
C GLU A 731 14.79 27.71 6.72
N ARG A 732 14.60 28.24 5.50
CA ARG A 732 13.75 27.58 4.52
C ARG A 732 14.56 26.45 3.91
N VAL A 733 14.17 25.23 4.23
CA VAL A 733 14.70 24.01 3.59
C VAL A 733 13.68 23.55 2.55
N ILE A 734 14.07 23.53 1.27
CA ILE A 734 13.28 22.89 0.21
C ILE A 734 13.84 21.48 0.01
N ILE A 735 12.98 20.49 0.20
CA ILE A 735 13.32 19.07 0.05
C ILE A 735 12.81 18.57 -1.31
N LYS A 736 13.68 17.99 -2.14
CA LYS A 736 13.31 17.37 -3.42
C LYS A 736 13.81 15.92 -3.45
N GLU A 737 12.97 15.00 -3.95
CA GLU A 737 13.38 13.61 -4.15
C GLU A 737 14.17 13.47 -5.47
N LYS A 738 15.35 12.87 -5.39
CA LYS A 738 16.20 12.49 -6.52
C LYS A 738 15.97 11.02 -6.91
N ALA A 739 16.58 10.61 -8.03
CA ALA A 739 16.57 9.21 -8.44
C ALA A 739 17.37 8.37 -7.43
N GLY A 740 16.81 7.26 -6.99
CA GLY A 740 17.44 6.40 -5.99
C GLY A 740 16.39 5.70 -5.13
N ILE A 741 16.58 4.40 -4.96
CA ILE A 741 15.67 3.55 -4.19
C ILE A 741 16.54 2.67 -3.29
N ALA A 742 16.25 2.67 -2.00
CA ALA A 742 16.94 1.82 -1.05
C ALA A 742 16.65 0.34 -1.34
N PRO A 743 17.67 -0.55 -1.39
CA PRO A 743 17.47 -1.99 -1.60
C PRO A 743 16.49 -2.62 -0.60
N GLN A 744 16.45 -2.09 0.62
CA GLN A 744 15.52 -2.52 1.67
C GLN A 744 14.05 -2.44 1.22
N LEU A 745 13.66 -1.44 0.41
CA LEU A 745 12.32 -1.35 -0.14
C LEU A 745 11.99 -2.57 -1.00
N VAL A 746 12.94 -2.98 -1.85
CA VAL A 746 12.76 -4.09 -2.79
C VAL A 746 12.69 -5.42 -2.06
N ALA A 747 13.69 -5.69 -1.21
CA ALA A 747 13.77 -6.93 -0.45
C ALA A 747 12.55 -7.14 0.46
N ARG A 748 12.15 -6.10 1.19
CA ARG A 748 11.08 -6.21 2.20
C ARG A 748 9.68 -6.14 1.60
N HIS A 749 9.47 -5.30 0.58
CA HIS A 749 8.12 -5.04 0.07
C HIS A 749 7.83 -5.59 -1.31
N LEU A 750 8.80 -5.97 -2.13
CA LEU A 750 8.55 -6.29 -3.54
C LEU A 750 8.93 -7.72 -3.94
N LEU A 751 10.08 -8.22 -3.49
CA LEU A 751 10.69 -9.44 -4.02
C LEU A 751 9.81 -10.69 -3.82
N HIS A 752 9.21 -10.85 -2.65
CA HIS A 752 8.33 -11.98 -2.32
C HIS A 752 6.95 -11.94 -3.03
N LYS A 753 6.63 -10.84 -3.75
CA LYS A 753 5.34 -10.65 -4.42
C LYS A 753 5.42 -10.25 -5.89
N SER A 754 6.63 -10.12 -6.43
CA SER A 754 6.87 -9.67 -7.80
C SER A 754 7.53 -10.77 -8.60
N ILE A 755 7.11 -10.93 -9.85
CA ILE A 755 7.68 -11.86 -10.82
C ILE A 755 8.20 -10.99 -11.95
N PHE A 756 9.49 -11.13 -12.23
CA PHE A 756 10.18 -10.40 -13.28
C PHE A 756 10.41 -11.33 -14.46
N LEU A 757 10.03 -10.88 -15.66
CA LEU A 757 10.26 -11.60 -16.91
C LEU A 757 10.74 -10.66 -18.00
N GLU A 758 11.91 -10.92 -18.55
CA GLU A 758 12.48 -10.19 -19.68
C GLU A 758 12.13 -10.86 -21.00
N LEU A 759 12.26 -10.10 -22.11
CA LEU A 759 12.16 -10.70 -23.44
C LEU A 759 13.29 -11.71 -23.72
N ALA A 760 14.46 -11.50 -23.11
CA ALA A 760 15.63 -12.39 -23.25
C ALA A 760 15.35 -13.79 -22.67
N ASP A 761 14.66 -13.86 -21.53
CA ASP A 761 14.35 -15.11 -20.83
C ASP A 761 13.43 -16.05 -21.63
N LEU A 762 12.78 -15.55 -22.68
CA LEU A 762 11.89 -16.36 -23.51
C LEU A 762 12.65 -17.34 -24.41
N ASN A 763 13.97 -17.20 -24.56
CA ASN A 763 14.83 -17.99 -25.44
C ASN A 763 14.30 -18.05 -26.88
N ILE A 764 13.68 -16.96 -27.32
CA ILE A 764 13.20 -16.77 -28.69
C ILE A 764 14.22 -15.92 -29.47
N PRO A 765 14.40 -16.20 -30.76
CA PRO A 765 15.25 -15.38 -31.59
C PRO A 765 14.66 -13.97 -31.73
N LEU A 766 15.49 -12.96 -31.52
CA LEU A 766 15.13 -11.55 -31.66
C LEU A 766 16.13 -10.84 -32.57
N VAL A 767 15.65 -9.83 -33.27
CA VAL A 767 16.51 -8.90 -34.00
C VAL A 767 17.20 -7.93 -33.05
N GLN A 768 18.35 -7.40 -33.43
CA GLN A 768 19.12 -6.48 -32.58
C GLN A 768 18.34 -5.18 -32.30
N LEU A 769 18.49 -4.65 -31.09
CA LEU A 769 18.01 -3.32 -30.69
C LEU A 769 19.23 -2.44 -30.41
N LYS A 770 19.41 -1.37 -31.19
CA LYS A 770 20.45 -0.36 -30.98
C LYS A 770 19.85 0.89 -30.36
N GLU A 771 20.24 1.20 -29.13
CA GLU A 771 19.86 2.46 -28.45
C GLU A 771 21.09 3.36 -28.33
N GLU A 772 21.03 4.57 -28.90
CA GLU A 772 22.15 5.51 -28.89
C GLU A 772 21.73 6.96 -28.57
N PRO A 773 22.50 7.67 -27.74
CA PRO A 773 22.38 9.12 -27.61
C PRO A 773 23.07 9.80 -28.80
N VAL A 774 22.32 10.63 -29.52
CA VAL A 774 22.81 11.47 -30.62
C VAL A 774 23.07 12.86 -30.03
N ILE A 775 24.28 13.04 -29.52
CA ILE A 775 24.70 14.30 -28.89
C ILE A 775 25.34 15.18 -29.96
N VAL A 776 24.74 16.34 -30.20
CA VAL A 776 25.18 17.26 -31.25
C VAL A 776 25.50 18.60 -30.62
N PRO A 777 26.71 19.17 -30.82
CA PRO A 777 27.00 20.52 -30.38
C PRO A 777 26.17 21.53 -31.17
N LEU A 778 25.76 22.63 -30.54
CA LEU A 778 25.10 23.72 -31.27
C LEU A 778 26.12 24.42 -32.18
N ASP A 779 25.62 25.02 -33.27
CA ASP A 779 26.44 25.90 -34.09
C ASP A 779 26.95 27.09 -33.25
N PRO A 780 28.18 27.59 -33.46
CA PRO A 780 28.81 28.57 -32.56
C PRO A 780 27.95 29.82 -32.27
N GLU A 781 27.29 30.36 -33.28
CA GLU A 781 26.38 31.53 -33.12
C GLU A 781 25.16 31.20 -32.27
N HIS A 782 24.58 30.02 -32.47
CA HIS A 782 23.43 29.55 -31.69
C HIS A 782 23.83 29.21 -30.25
N GLN A 783 25.01 28.63 -30.04
CA GLN A 783 25.56 28.33 -28.72
C GLN A 783 25.75 29.61 -27.90
N ASP A 784 26.32 30.67 -28.49
CA ASP A 784 26.54 31.95 -27.81
C ASP A 784 25.21 32.64 -27.47
N ALA A 785 24.27 32.67 -28.43
CA ALA A 785 22.92 33.20 -28.20
C ALA A 785 22.16 32.43 -27.11
N TYR A 786 22.31 31.10 -27.09
CA TYR A 786 21.73 30.23 -26.08
C TYR A 786 22.28 30.52 -24.68
N ARG A 787 23.62 30.59 -24.53
CA ARG A 787 24.27 30.86 -23.24
C ARG A 787 23.82 32.21 -22.68
N LYS A 788 23.86 33.27 -23.48
CA LYS A 788 23.39 34.61 -23.08
C LYS A 788 21.93 34.59 -22.59
N PHE A 789 21.04 33.97 -23.36
CA PHE A 789 19.63 33.86 -22.97
C PHE A 789 19.43 33.02 -21.71
N HIS A 790 20.13 31.89 -21.60
CA HIS A 790 20.04 30.99 -20.44
C HIS A 790 20.54 31.66 -19.16
N ASP A 791 21.70 32.32 -19.20
CA ASP A 791 22.30 33.02 -18.06
C ASP A 791 21.43 34.21 -17.60
N GLU A 792 20.94 35.02 -18.55
CA GLU A 792 20.04 36.14 -18.26
C GLU A 792 18.73 35.66 -17.63
N LEU A 793 18.09 34.66 -18.24
CA LEU A 793 16.84 34.10 -17.71
C LEU A 793 17.05 33.48 -16.33
N GLU A 794 18.16 32.79 -16.10
CA GLU A 794 18.49 32.20 -14.80
C GLU A 794 18.69 33.29 -13.73
N ALA A 795 19.39 34.37 -14.05
CA ALA A 795 19.58 35.51 -13.15
C ALA A 795 18.23 36.15 -12.79
N VAL A 796 17.36 36.40 -13.78
CA VAL A 796 16.01 36.95 -13.55
C VAL A 796 15.15 36.01 -12.70
N CYS A 797 15.19 34.70 -12.94
CA CYS A 797 14.48 33.72 -12.13
C CYS A 797 14.95 33.73 -10.66
N LYS A 798 16.26 33.88 -10.42
CA LYS A 798 16.83 34.01 -9.06
C LYS A 798 16.38 35.31 -8.39
N ASP A 799 16.45 36.44 -9.09
CA ASP A 799 16.02 37.76 -8.59
C ASP A 799 14.54 37.78 -8.19
N LEU A 800 13.67 37.15 -9.00
CA LEU A 800 12.23 37.15 -8.79
C LEU A 800 11.75 36.01 -7.88
N GLN A 801 12.61 35.06 -7.52
CA GLN A 801 12.25 33.93 -6.65
C GLN A 801 11.68 34.34 -5.28
N PRO A 802 12.18 35.38 -4.58
CA PRO A 802 11.60 35.83 -3.31
C PRO A 802 10.15 36.31 -3.44
N ILE A 803 9.80 36.91 -4.58
CA ILE A 803 8.48 37.49 -4.89
C ILE A 803 7.54 36.39 -5.39
N LEU A 804 7.92 35.72 -6.48
CA LEU A 804 7.07 34.77 -7.21
C LEU A 804 7.18 33.33 -6.72
N LYS A 805 8.09 33.05 -5.78
CA LYS A 805 8.39 31.70 -5.26
C LYS A 805 8.69 30.72 -6.40
N SER A 806 7.99 29.59 -6.46
CA SER A 806 8.15 28.59 -7.51
C SER A 806 7.65 29.03 -8.88
N LYS A 807 6.79 30.06 -8.97
CA LYS A 807 6.29 30.55 -10.27
C LYS A 807 7.41 31.13 -11.13
N ALA A 808 8.45 31.70 -10.51
CA ALA A 808 9.63 32.23 -11.21
C ALA A 808 10.31 31.18 -12.11
N TRP A 809 10.29 29.90 -11.74
CA TRP A 809 10.97 28.84 -12.48
C TRP A 809 10.06 28.10 -13.48
N SER A 810 8.77 28.42 -13.51
CA SER A 810 7.77 27.65 -14.26
C SER A 810 7.97 27.67 -15.79
N GLN A 811 8.45 28.79 -16.33
CA GLN A 811 8.69 28.96 -17.77
C GLN A 811 10.15 28.70 -18.18
N PHE A 812 11.05 28.56 -17.21
CA PHE A 812 12.49 28.41 -17.44
C PHE A 812 12.84 27.19 -18.31
N ASN A 813 12.43 25.99 -17.88
CA ASN A 813 12.73 24.75 -18.63
C ASN A 813 12.05 24.74 -20.02
N PRO A 814 10.73 25.04 -20.17
CA PRO A 814 10.12 25.09 -21.49
C PRO A 814 10.80 26.09 -22.44
N ALA A 815 11.16 27.28 -21.96
CA ALA A 815 11.78 28.30 -22.81
C ALA A 815 13.18 27.87 -23.27
N THR A 816 14.04 27.44 -22.34
CA THR A 816 15.41 27.02 -22.64
C THR A 816 15.46 25.74 -23.48
N LEU A 817 14.64 24.71 -23.19
CA LEU A 817 14.60 23.48 -24.00
C LEU A 817 14.16 23.74 -25.45
N ASN A 818 13.16 24.61 -25.64
CA ASN A 818 12.66 24.92 -26.98
C ASN A 818 13.57 25.89 -27.72
N TYR A 819 14.24 26.83 -27.06
CA TYR A 819 15.20 27.72 -27.72
C TYR A 819 16.44 26.96 -28.23
N ALA A 820 16.89 25.93 -27.52
CA ALA A 820 17.93 25.02 -28.01
C ALA A 820 17.48 24.23 -29.25
N SER A 821 16.18 23.94 -29.40
CA SER A 821 15.65 23.15 -30.52
C SER A 821 15.24 24.00 -31.72
N GLN A 822 14.66 25.18 -31.47
CA GLN A 822 13.93 26.00 -32.44
C GLN A 822 14.20 27.49 -32.20
N PRO A 823 15.43 27.97 -32.42
CA PRO A 823 15.81 29.39 -32.22
C PRO A 823 15.17 30.34 -33.24
N GLN A 824 14.55 29.81 -34.30
CA GLN A 824 13.84 30.59 -35.32
C GLN A 824 12.53 31.18 -34.78
N ARG A 825 12.03 30.62 -33.68
CA ARG A 825 10.84 31.09 -33.00
C ARG A 825 11.21 32.20 -32.02
N GLU A 826 10.39 33.24 -31.98
CA GLU A 826 10.48 34.25 -30.94
C GLU A 826 10.15 33.63 -29.57
N VAL A 827 11.12 33.72 -28.65
CA VAL A 827 11.00 33.27 -27.26
C VAL A 827 11.10 34.50 -26.37
N GLU A 828 10.00 34.81 -25.71
CA GLU A 828 9.91 35.88 -24.72
C GLU A 828 9.25 35.32 -23.45
N VAL A 829 9.91 35.48 -22.31
CA VAL A 829 9.42 35.02 -21.01
C VAL A 829 9.03 36.23 -20.18
N ASN A 830 7.72 36.39 -19.98
CA ASN A 830 7.14 37.47 -19.21
C ASN A 830 6.80 37.01 -17.78
N PHE A 831 7.26 37.78 -16.79
CA PHE A 831 6.99 37.57 -15.38
C PHE A 831 5.97 38.58 -14.87
N TYR A 832 4.86 38.10 -14.31
CA TYR A 832 3.80 38.93 -13.75
C TYR A 832 3.67 38.71 -12.24
N ASP A 833 3.26 39.74 -11.51
CA ASP A 833 2.92 39.63 -10.10
C ASP A 833 1.52 39.00 -9.87
N ASP A 834 1.08 38.95 -8.61
CA ASP A 834 -0.22 38.38 -8.25
C ASP A 834 -1.41 39.32 -8.61
N GLU A 835 -1.14 40.59 -8.92
CA GLU A 835 -2.13 41.61 -9.33
C GLU A 835 -2.27 41.69 -10.87
N GLY A 836 -1.31 41.12 -11.60
CA GLY A 836 -1.29 41.00 -13.06
C GLY A 836 -0.32 41.96 -13.74
N ASP A 837 0.49 42.71 -12.99
CA ASP A 837 1.45 43.68 -13.52
C ASP A 837 2.74 42.99 -13.96
N LEU A 838 3.31 43.47 -15.07
CA LEU A 838 4.55 42.92 -15.64
C LEU A 838 5.77 43.38 -14.84
N LEU A 839 6.48 42.43 -14.23
CA LEU A 839 7.70 42.67 -13.44
C LEU A 839 8.96 42.75 -14.31
N ARG A 840 9.16 41.75 -15.18
CA ARG A 840 10.33 41.65 -16.06
C ARG A 840 9.99 40.80 -17.29
N SER A 841 10.66 41.07 -18.41
CA SER A 841 10.64 40.25 -19.62
C SER A 841 12.07 39.91 -20.01
N VAL A 842 12.30 38.67 -20.45
CA VAL A 842 13.57 38.21 -21.02
C VAL A 842 13.32 37.66 -22.41
N LYS A 843 14.05 38.15 -23.41
CA LYS A 843 13.82 37.83 -24.82
C LYS A 843 15.07 37.23 -25.46
N ALA A 844 14.89 36.11 -26.15
CA ALA A 844 15.97 35.44 -26.85
C ALA A 844 16.20 36.04 -28.27
N PRO A 845 17.44 36.07 -28.78
CA PRO A 845 17.72 36.43 -30.17
C PRO A 845 17.01 35.48 -31.16
N LYS A 846 16.35 36.05 -32.18
CA LYS A 846 15.60 35.27 -33.17
C LYS A 846 16.47 34.97 -34.39
N PHE A 847 16.52 33.69 -34.79
CA PHE A 847 17.22 33.24 -35.99
C PHE A 847 16.30 33.30 -37.24
N PRO A 848 16.86 33.35 -38.46
CA PRO A 848 16.08 33.28 -39.70
C PRO A 848 15.21 32.02 -39.78
N ALA A 849 14.08 32.08 -40.49
CA ALA A 849 13.16 30.95 -40.60
C ALA A 849 13.77 29.75 -41.35
N GLU A 850 14.71 30.04 -42.25
CA GLU A 850 15.45 29.12 -43.11
C GLU A 850 16.61 28.45 -42.38
N TYR A 851 17.05 28.99 -41.23
CA TYR A 851 18.14 28.41 -40.46
C TYR A 851 17.78 27.00 -40.00
N LEU A 852 18.65 26.03 -40.27
CA LEU A 852 18.53 24.64 -39.83
C LEU A 852 19.55 24.38 -38.72
N THR A 853 19.08 24.00 -37.55
CA THR A 853 19.99 23.70 -36.43
C THR A 853 20.85 22.47 -36.73
N ALA A 854 22.02 22.36 -36.11
CA ALA A 854 22.86 21.15 -36.19
C ALA A 854 22.09 19.85 -35.86
N THR A 855 21.20 19.90 -34.86
CA THR A 855 20.33 18.78 -34.51
C THR A 855 19.27 18.48 -35.58
N GLU A 856 18.65 19.50 -36.19
CA GLU A 856 17.69 19.32 -37.29
C GLU A 856 18.37 18.67 -38.51
N ARG A 857 19.59 19.10 -38.86
CA ARG A 857 20.41 18.51 -39.94
C ARG A 857 20.67 17.03 -39.68
N ARG A 858 21.11 16.69 -38.46
CA ARG A 858 21.39 15.31 -38.09
C ARG A 858 20.14 14.41 -38.16
N LEU A 859 18.99 14.91 -37.69
CA LEU A 859 17.72 14.19 -37.78
C LEU A 859 17.33 13.91 -39.25
N ILE A 860 17.50 14.89 -40.15
CA ILE A 860 17.21 14.73 -41.58
C ILE A 860 18.11 13.65 -42.19
N GLU A 861 19.41 13.67 -41.90
CA GLU A 861 20.38 12.65 -42.36
C GLU A 861 19.96 11.25 -41.91
N ASP A 862 19.68 11.08 -40.61
CA ASP A 862 19.30 9.79 -40.03
C ASP A 862 17.96 9.27 -40.61
N VAL A 863 16.98 10.16 -40.84
CA VAL A 863 15.69 9.79 -41.46
C VAL A 863 15.86 9.41 -42.93
N LYS A 864 16.66 10.17 -43.71
CA LYS A 864 16.94 9.83 -45.11
C LYS A 864 17.70 8.50 -45.24
N ALA A 865 18.65 8.24 -44.34
CA ALA A 865 19.35 6.97 -44.29
C ALA A 865 18.38 5.80 -44.03
N ASP A 866 17.50 5.93 -43.04
CA ASP A 866 16.49 4.90 -42.75
C ASP A 866 15.53 4.70 -43.94
N LEU A 867 15.09 5.77 -44.61
CA LEU A 867 14.23 5.69 -45.79
C LEU A 867 14.92 5.05 -46.99
N SER A 868 16.23 5.25 -47.17
CA SER A 868 17.01 4.60 -48.24
C SER A 868 17.05 3.06 -48.09
N GLU A 869 16.98 2.58 -46.85
CA GLU A 869 16.83 1.16 -46.50
C GLU A 869 15.34 0.70 -46.48
N ASN A 870 14.43 1.55 -46.97
CA ASN A 870 12.98 1.35 -46.94
C ASN A 870 12.44 1.07 -45.52
N ARG A 871 13.03 1.69 -44.49
CA ARG A 871 12.62 1.56 -43.08
C ARG A 871 11.69 2.70 -42.69
N GLY A 872 10.57 2.36 -42.05
CA GLY A 872 9.68 3.35 -41.46
C GLY A 872 10.32 4.03 -40.24
N SER A 873 10.05 5.33 -40.08
CA SER A 873 10.60 6.15 -39.00
C SER A 873 9.49 6.88 -38.22
N ILE A 874 9.58 6.88 -36.89
CA ILE A 874 8.71 7.67 -36.02
C ILE A 874 9.54 8.74 -35.32
N ILE A 875 9.05 9.98 -35.33
CA ILE A 875 9.67 11.12 -34.65
C ILE A 875 8.78 11.56 -33.49
N PHE A 876 9.33 11.45 -32.27
CA PHE A 876 8.64 11.86 -31.06
C PHE A 876 8.90 13.32 -30.71
N THR A 877 7.81 14.11 -30.61
CA THR A 877 7.83 15.53 -30.24
C THR A 877 6.99 15.79 -28.98
N HIS A 878 7.38 16.74 -28.13
CA HIS A 878 6.67 17.00 -26.87
C HIS A 878 5.89 18.32 -26.90
N TYR A 879 6.55 19.42 -27.26
CA TYR A 879 5.99 20.76 -27.25
C TYR A 879 5.22 21.07 -28.56
N THR A 880 4.07 20.41 -28.75
CA THR A 880 3.22 20.56 -29.96
C THR A 880 2.18 21.68 -29.87
N GLY A 881 1.95 22.22 -28.66
CA GLY A 881 0.96 23.27 -28.39
C GLY A 881 1.41 24.63 -28.91
N ILE A 882 1.78 25.53 -28.00
CA ILE A 882 2.21 26.89 -28.37
C ILE A 882 3.40 26.82 -29.34
N TYR A 883 4.39 25.97 -29.06
CA TYR A 883 5.65 25.88 -29.79
C TYR A 883 5.54 25.29 -31.21
N GLY A 884 4.51 24.47 -31.51
CA GLY A 884 4.28 23.95 -32.86
C GLY A 884 5.39 23.03 -33.41
N THR A 885 6.14 22.35 -32.54
CA THR A 885 7.36 21.60 -32.90
C THR A 885 7.10 20.52 -33.97
N ASN A 886 5.98 19.81 -33.88
CA ASN A 886 5.57 18.81 -34.87
C ASN A 886 5.41 19.40 -36.28
N GLN A 887 4.85 20.61 -36.40
CA GLN A 887 4.68 21.30 -37.68
C GLN A 887 6.03 21.78 -38.24
N ARG A 888 6.96 22.24 -37.38
CA ARG A 888 8.32 22.58 -37.79
C ARG A 888 9.03 21.36 -38.38
N ILE A 889 9.02 20.23 -37.66
CA ILE A 889 9.64 18.99 -38.14
C ILE A 889 9.02 18.51 -39.45
N GLN A 890 7.69 18.60 -39.60
CA GLN A 890 7.03 18.25 -40.86
C GLN A 890 7.50 19.16 -42.01
N ARG A 891 7.62 20.47 -41.79
CA ARG A 891 8.07 21.43 -42.81
C ARG A 891 9.52 21.20 -43.24
N ILE A 892 10.44 21.00 -42.30
CA ILE A 892 11.85 20.77 -42.65
C ILE A 892 12.02 19.46 -43.43
N LEU A 893 11.26 18.42 -43.09
CA LEU A 893 11.27 17.15 -43.83
C LEU A 893 10.66 17.32 -45.22
N ALA A 894 9.56 18.06 -45.35
CA ALA A 894 8.93 18.32 -46.65
C ALA A 894 9.84 19.12 -47.60
N ASN A 895 10.57 20.12 -47.09
CA ASN A 895 11.55 20.88 -47.87
C ASN A 895 12.68 19.98 -48.43
N GLU A 896 12.98 18.90 -47.72
CA GLU A 896 13.99 17.90 -48.08
C GLU A 896 13.42 16.72 -48.87
N GLY A 897 12.16 16.82 -49.34
CA GLY A 897 11.47 15.81 -50.15
C GLY A 897 10.91 14.62 -49.36
N VAL A 898 10.89 14.69 -48.03
CA VAL A 898 10.38 13.62 -47.16
C VAL A 898 8.94 13.91 -46.73
N GLN A 899 8.01 13.03 -47.13
CA GLN A 899 6.62 13.10 -46.70
C GLN A 899 6.45 12.53 -45.29
N ALA A 900 5.86 13.32 -44.39
CA ALA A 900 5.62 12.94 -43.00
C ALA A 900 4.22 13.35 -42.53
N GLU A 901 3.56 12.49 -41.76
CA GLU A 901 2.19 12.71 -41.25
C GLU A 901 2.16 12.89 -39.73
N ILE A 902 1.32 13.81 -39.26
CA ILE A 902 1.22 14.17 -37.84
C ILE A 902 0.02 13.48 -37.19
N LEU A 903 0.27 12.74 -36.11
CA LEU A 903 -0.77 12.29 -35.19
C LEU A 903 -0.84 13.22 -33.96
N ASP A 904 -1.94 13.96 -33.83
CA ASP A 904 -2.17 14.90 -32.73
C ASP A 904 -3.28 14.43 -31.77
N VAL A 905 -3.17 14.85 -30.51
CA VAL A 905 -4.11 14.56 -29.41
C VAL A 905 -5.47 15.22 -29.66
N LYS A 906 -5.49 16.40 -30.30
CA LYS A 906 -6.69 17.21 -30.51
C LYS A 906 -7.61 16.66 -31.59
N THR A 907 -7.05 15.98 -32.58
CA THR A 907 -7.77 15.50 -33.77
C THR A 907 -8.33 14.09 -33.57
N THR A 908 -7.70 13.26 -32.73
CA THR A 908 -8.03 11.84 -32.66
C THR A 908 -8.34 11.34 -31.25
N SER A 909 -9.59 10.91 -31.04
CA SER A 909 -10.01 10.23 -29.79
C SER A 909 -9.19 8.95 -29.55
N SER A 910 -9.07 8.48 -28.31
CA SER A 910 -8.26 7.29 -28.00
C SER A 910 -8.62 6.04 -28.82
N LEU A 911 -9.87 5.90 -29.27
CA LEU A 911 -10.30 4.81 -30.15
C LEU A 911 -9.89 5.06 -31.61
N GLY A 912 -10.08 6.29 -32.10
CA GLY A 912 -9.74 6.67 -33.47
C GLY A 912 -8.24 6.62 -33.79
N ARG A 913 -7.36 6.52 -32.78
CA ARG A 913 -5.90 6.43 -32.99
C ARG A 913 -5.49 5.13 -33.68
N PHE A 914 -6.19 4.04 -33.35
CA PHE A 914 -5.97 2.76 -34.00
C PHE A 914 -6.38 2.84 -35.47
N GLU A 915 -7.60 3.31 -35.74
CA GLU A 915 -8.12 3.50 -37.10
C GLU A 915 -7.24 4.44 -37.94
N TRP A 916 -6.73 5.53 -37.33
CA TRP A 916 -5.83 6.44 -38.02
C TRP A 916 -4.52 5.76 -38.41
N LEU A 917 -3.92 4.98 -37.49
CA LEU A 917 -2.69 4.26 -37.79
C LEU A 917 -2.91 3.24 -38.90
N GLU A 918 -3.96 2.42 -38.83
CA GLU A 918 -4.29 1.46 -39.90
C GLU A 918 -4.47 2.15 -41.26
N LYS A 919 -5.16 3.29 -41.30
CA LYS A 919 -5.28 4.08 -42.54
C LYS A 919 -3.93 4.54 -43.08
N GLN A 920 -3.00 4.97 -42.22
CA GLN A 920 -1.65 5.36 -42.65
C GLN A 920 -0.84 4.18 -43.17
N ARG A 921 -1.06 2.98 -42.61
CA ARG A 921 -0.46 1.73 -43.11
C ARG A 921 -0.95 1.39 -44.50
N GLU A 922 -2.26 1.51 -44.75
CA GLU A 922 -2.87 1.31 -46.07
C GLU A 922 -2.33 2.30 -47.12
N ILE A 923 -2.12 3.56 -46.72
CA ILE A 923 -1.52 4.60 -47.57
C ILE A 923 -0.02 4.34 -47.82
N GLY A 924 0.65 3.58 -46.94
CA GLY A 924 2.07 3.29 -47.02
C GLY A 924 2.97 4.40 -46.47
N THR A 925 2.45 5.24 -45.58
CA THR A 925 3.19 6.39 -45.00
C THR A 925 4.42 5.92 -44.22
N LYS A 926 5.61 6.38 -44.62
CA LYS A 926 6.89 5.93 -44.03
C LYS A 926 7.37 6.74 -42.83
N VAL A 927 6.98 8.00 -42.69
CA VAL A 927 7.41 8.86 -41.59
C VAL A 927 6.20 9.39 -40.81
N LEU A 928 6.18 9.14 -39.50
CA LEU A 928 5.14 9.65 -38.61
C LEU A 928 5.73 10.57 -37.55
N ILE A 929 5.03 11.65 -37.26
CA ILE A 929 5.38 12.61 -36.19
C ILE A 929 4.29 12.57 -35.14
N MET A 930 4.64 12.31 -33.89
CA MET A 930 3.66 12.21 -32.82
C MET A 930 4.24 12.51 -31.44
N ASN A 931 3.38 12.68 -30.44
CA ASN A 931 3.83 12.75 -29.06
C ASN A 931 3.99 11.34 -28.46
N GLN A 932 5.11 11.07 -27.78
CA GLN A 932 5.37 9.77 -27.15
C GLN A 932 4.27 9.30 -26.16
N THR A 933 3.49 10.22 -25.60
CA THR A 933 2.34 9.89 -24.73
C THR A 933 1.22 9.17 -25.48
N LEU A 934 1.12 9.34 -26.81
CA LEU A 934 0.08 8.73 -27.64
C LEU A 934 0.27 7.23 -27.82
N VAL A 935 1.53 6.77 -27.73
CA VAL A 935 1.92 5.36 -27.87
C VAL A 935 2.21 4.68 -26.53
N GLN A 936 1.85 5.30 -25.40
CA GLN A 936 2.04 4.70 -24.08
C GLN A 936 1.32 3.37 -23.92
N VAL A 937 0.18 3.17 -24.61
CA VAL A 937 -0.67 2.00 -24.39
C VAL A 937 -1.17 1.40 -25.69
N GLY A 938 -1.15 0.07 -25.79
CA GLY A 938 -2.02 -0.68 -26.70
C GLY A 938 -1.75 -0.60 -28.21
N LEU A 939 -0.88 0.29 -28.68
CA LEU A 939 -0.52 0.42 -30.10
C LEU A 939 0.72 -0.42 -30.44
N ASP A 940 0.70 -1.08 -31.59
CA ASP A 940 1.84 -1.84 -32.11
C ASP A 940 2.45 -1.10 -33.31
N LEU A 941 3.79 -0.96 -33.35
CA LEU A 941 4.48 -0.09 -34.32
C LEU A 941 5.54 -0.86 -35.11
N LEU A 942 5.29 -2.14 -35.39
CA LEU A 942 6.24 -3.04 -36.08
C LEU A 942 6.72 -2.51 -37.44
N GLU A 943 5.88 -1.77 -38.17
CA GLU A 943 6.21 -1.18 -39.48
C GLU A 943 7.25 -0.04 -39.43
N TYR A 944 7.49 0.51 -38.24
CA TYR A 944 8.40 1.63 -38.01
C TYR A 944 9.54 1.21 -37.06
N PRO A 945 10.56 0.49 -37.55
CA PRO A 945 11.67 0.00 -36.73
C PRO A 945 12.58 1.11 -36.16
N SER A 946 12.55 2.31 -36.76
CA SER A 946 13.34 3.45 -36.31
C SER A 946 12.52 4.42 -35.46
N LEU A 947 12.95 4.63 -34.21
CA LEU A 947 12.33 5.54 -33.25
C LEU A 947 13.29 6.70 -32.92
N ASN A 948 12.91 7.91 -33.30
CA ASN A 948 13.70 9.13 -33.15
C ASN A 948 13.07 10.03 -32.08
N PHE A 949 13.70 10.13 -30.92
CA PHE A 949 13.27 11.02 -29.83
C PHE A 949 13.86 12.40 -30.05
N TRP A 950 13.14 13.24 -30.80
CA TRP A 950 13.51 14.65 -31.02
C TRP A 950 13.38 15.49 -29.74
N GLN A 951 12.32 15.26 -28.97
CA GLN A 951 12.14 15.88 -27.65
C GLN A 951 11.78 14.82 -26.61
N LEU A 952 12.48 14.85 -25.47
CA LEU A 952 12.26 13.96 -24.34
C LEU A 952 11.10 14.44 -23.47
N ASN A 953 10.47 13.50 -22.77
CA ASN A 953 9.53 13.76 -21.68
C ASN A 953 10.22 13.51 -20.34
N ASP A 954 9.92 14.33 -19.34
CA ASP A 954 10.45 14.18 -17.97
C ASP A 954 9.97 12.91 -17.24
N ASP A 955 8.93 12.23 -17.75
CA ASP A 955 8.49 10.92 -17.26
C ASP A 955 9.20 9.77 -17.99
N ILE A 956 10.15 9.15 -17.27
CA ILE A 956 10.94 8.04 -17.78
C ILE A 956 10.09 6.82 -18.16
N ASN A 957 8.93 6.59 -17.52
CA ASN A 957 8.08 5.45 -17.89
C ASN A 957 7.57 5.60 -19.32
N VAL A 958 7.27 6.83 -19.74
CA VAL A 958 6.79 7.12 -21.09
C VAL A 958 7.90 6.87 -22.11
N VAL A 959 9.12 7.30 -21.79
CA VAL A 959 10.29 7.08 -22.66
C VAL A 959 10.59 5.59 -22.78
N ARG A 960 10.67 4.87 -21.65
CA ARG A 960 10.89 3.40 -21.61
C ARG A 960 9.81 2.67 -22.42
N GLN A 961 8.53 3.00 -22.20
CA GLN A 961 7.44 2.36 -22.93
C GLN A 961 7.46 2.67 -24.43
N ALA A 962 7.72 3.92 -24.82
CA ALA A 962 7.76 4.31 -26.23
C ALA A 962 8.94 3.66 -26.97
N SER A 963 10.12 3.60 -26.35
CA SER A 963 11.34 3.01 -26.94
C SER A 963 11.20 1.53 -27.30
N ARG A 964 10.31 0.80 -26.61
CA ARG A 964 10.06 -0.64 -26.81
C ARG A 964 8.82 -0.93 -27.67
N ARG A 965 8.27 0.06 -28.38
CA ARG A 965 7.08 -0.13 -29.25
C ARG A 965 7.40 -0.75 -30.60
N ALA A 966 8.59 -0.51 -31.12
CA ALA A 966 9.06 -1.10 -32.38
C ALA A 966 9.69 -2.48 -32.17
N TRP A 967 10.35 -2.71 -31.03
CA TRP A 967 11.06 -3.94 -30.72
C TRP A 967 10.19 -4.93 -29.93
N ARG A 968 9.60 -5.89 -30.63
CA ARG A 968 8.67 -6.88 -30.10
C ARG A 968 8.75 -8.20 -30.86
N ILE A 969 8.17 -9.25 -30.29
CA ILE A 969 7.93 -10.52 -30.98
C ILE A 969 7.13 -10.25 -32.27
N GLY A 970 7.70 -10.63 -33.41
CA GLY A 970 7.14 -10.38 -34.74
C GLY A 970 7.80 -9.22 -35.50
N GLN A 971 8.81 -8.54 -34.94
CA GLN A 971 9.60 -7.53 -35.63
C GLN A 971 10.73 -8.20 -36.46
N PRO A 972 10.66 -8.20 -37.80
CA PRO A 972 11.70 -8.80 -38.64
C PRO A 972 12.91 -7.91 -38.89
N ARG A 973 12.85 -6.60 -38.59
CA ARG A 973 13.95 -5.66 -38.85
C ARG A 973 14.63 -5.19 -37.59
N GLU A 974 15.94 -4.95 -37.65
CA GLU A 974 16.70 -4.36 -36.55
C GLU A 974 16.05 -3.03 -36.11
N CYS A 975 15.93 -2.82 -34.80
CA CYS A 975 15.32 -1.61 -34.25
C CYS A 975 16.39 -0.59 -33.86
N LYS A 976 16.21 0.65 -34.28
CA LYS A 976 17.10 1.77 -33.93
C LYS A 976 16.34 2.77 -33.06
N VAL A 977 16.90 3.12 -31.91
CA VAL A 977 16.34 4.13 -31.00
C VAL A 977 17.38 5.22 -30.79
N ARG A 978 17.07 6.44 -31.26
CA ARG A 978 17.98 7.59 -31.22
C ARG A 978 17.43 8.67 -30.30
N TYR A 979 18.24 9.15 -29.36
CA TYR A 979 17.89 10.26 -28.47
C TYR A 979 18.67 11.51 -28.86
N TYR A 980 18.00 12.50 -29.47
CA TYR A 980 18.66 13.73 -29.92
C TYR A 980 18.80 14.70 -28.75
N VAL A 981 20.04 15.13 -28.49
CA VAL A 981 20.36 16.02 -27.36
C VAL A 981 21.38 17.06 -27.82
N SER A 982 21.03 18.34 -27.72
CA SER A 982 22.01 19.42 -27.91
C SER A 982 22.99 19.46 -26.75
N ALA A 983 24.29 19.35 -27.03
CA ALA A 983 25.35 19.42 -26.02
C ALA A 983 25.36 20.78 -25.30
N ASP A 984 25.84 20.81 -24.05
CA ASP A 984 25.94 22.04 -23.24
C ASP A 984 24.64 22.87 -23.10
N THR A 985 23.48 22.20 -23.15
CA THR A 985 22.18 22.83 -22.95
C THR A 985 21.38 22.19 -21.81
N GLN A 986 20.23 22.80 -21.46
CA GLN A 986 19.26 22.20 -20.54
C GLN A 986 18.71 20.85 -21.02
N GLN A 987 18.81 20.53 -22.33
CA GLN A 987 18.44 19.20 -22.85
C GLN A 987 19.40 18.11 -22.34
N MET A 988 20.70 18.43 -22.23
CA MET A 988 21.68 17.49 -21.67
C MET A 988 21.38 17.19 -20.21
N LYS A 989 21.12 18.23 -19.40
CA LYS A 989 20.72 18.06 -17.99
C LYS A 989 19.42 17.26 -17.84
N GLN A 990 18.45 17.46 -18.75
CA GLN A 990 17.23 16.66 -18.79
C GLN A 990 17.53 15.18 -19.12
N PHE A 991 18.37 14.93 -20.13
CA PHE A 991 18.76 13.59 -20.56
C PHE A 991 19.48 12.82 -19.45
N GLN A 992 20.50 13.43 -18.82
CA GLN A 992 21.24 12.83 -17.70
C GLN A 992 20.30 12.43 -16.55
N ARG A 993 19.43 13.35 -16.13
CA ARG A 993 18.43 13.08 -15.07
C ARG A 993 17.51 11.92 -15.43
N LEU A 994 17.09 11.80 -16.70
CA LEU A 994 16.26 10.71 -17.17
C LEU A 994 17.01 9.38 -17.16
N MET A 995 18.28 9.37 -17.55
CA MET A 995 19.11 8.17 -17.53
C MET A 995 19.39 7.69 -16.10
N SER A 996 19.69 8.60 -15.16
CA SER A 996 19.81 8.22 -13.74
C SER A 996 18.52 7.60 -13.20
N ARG A 997 17.35 8.14 -13.56
CA ARG A 997 16.06 7.54 -13.20
C ARG A 997 15.83 6.17 -13.86
N ARG A 998 16.29 5.99 -15.09
CA ARG A 998 16.19 4.73 -15.83
C ARG A 998 17.00 3.64 -15.13
N ILE A 999 18.25 3.91 -14.81
CA ILE A 999 19.14 2.96 -14.11
C ILE A 999 18.55 2.58 -12.75
N SER A 1000 18.17 3.55 -11.93
CA SER A 1000 17.54 3.26 -10.63
C SER A 1000 16.26 2.44 -10.74
N ALA A 1001 15.47 2.63 -11.81
CA ALA A 1001 14.27 1.83 -12.06
C ALA A 1001 14.60 0.39 -12.49
N LEU A 1002 15.60 0.20 -13.36
CA LEU A 1002 16.05 -1.11 -13.82
C LEU A 1002 16.63 -1.93 -12.67
N LEU A 1003 17.46 -1.32 -11.81
CA LEU A 1003 18.03 -2.00 -10.65
C LEU A 1003 16.95 -2.56 -9.70
N VAL A 1004 15.87 -1.82 -9.47
CA VAL A 1004 14.73 -2.30 -8.66
C VAL A 1004 13.99 -3.46 -9.32
N GLU A 1005 14.01 -3.53 -10.64
CA GLU A 1005 13.43 -4.61 -11.42
C GLU A 1005 14.39 -5.81 -11.54
N GLY A 1006 15.56 -5.77 -10.90
CA GLY A 1006 16.60 -6.80 -10.99
C GLY A 1006 17.37 -6.78 -12.31
N ARG A 1007 17.34 -5.65 -13.03
CA ARG A 1007 17.85 -5.51 -14.40
C ARG A 1007 19.06 -4.59 -14.44
N ILE A 1008 19.99 -4.92 -15.33
CA ILE A 1008 21.17 -4.09 -15.62
C ILE A 1008 20.92 -3.30 -16.92
N GLU A 1009 21.37 -2.04 -16.97
CA GLU A 1009 21.32 -1.25 -18.20
C GLU A 1009 22.29 -1.84 -19.22
N ARG A 1010 21.78 -2.23 -20.40
CA ARG A 1010 22.54 -2.99 -21.39
C ARG A 1010 23.35 -2.12 -22.35
N SER A 1011 23.14 -0.81 -22.35
CA SER A 1011 23.82 0.13 -23.25
C SER A 1011 24.89 0.91 -22.49
N ASP A 1012 26.16 0.51 -22.67
CA ASP A 1012 27.34 1.19 -22.11
C ASP A 1012 27.35 2.69 -22.46
N ARG A 1013 26.92 3.04 -23.69
CA ARG A 1013 26.83 4.42 -24.16
C ARG A 1013 25.80 5.25 -23.41
N ILE A 1014 24.72 4.63 -22.92
CA ILE A 1014 23.66 5.34 -22.17
C ILE A 1014 24.02 5.43 -20.69
N ALA A 1015 24.62 4.37 -20.13
CA ALA A 1015 24.95 4.27 -18.72
C ALA A 1015 25.91 5.38 -18.24
N GLN A 1016 26.85 5.80 -19.10
CA GLN A 1016 27.83 6.86 -18.80
C GLN A 1016 27.20 8.21 -18.43
N TYR A 1017 26.00 8.52 -18.94
CA TYR A 1017 25.32 9.81 -18.72
C TYR A 1017 24.51 9.88 -17.42
N ALA A 1018 24.46 8.80 -16.63
CA ALA A 1018 23.69 8.75 -15.39
C ALA A 1018 24.44 9.24 -14.14
N GLN A 1019 25.72 9.61 -14.29
CA GLN A 1019 26.60 9.94 -13.17
C GLN A 1019 26.34 11.36 -12.65
N GLU A 1020 25.69 11.48 -11.49
CA GLU A 1020 25.86 12.63 -10.56
C GLU A 1020 25.04 12.54 -9.25
N SER A 1021 24.13 11.56 -9.06
CA SER A 1021 23.16 11.65 -7.94
C SER A 1021 22.68 10.34 -7.30
N ALA A 1022 23.45 9.26 -7.35
CA ALA A 1022 23.10 8.01 -6.68
C ALA A 1022 23.79 7.89 -5.30
N SER A 1023 23.11 7.30 -4.31
CA SER A 1023 23.62 7.01 -2.96
C SER A 1023 24.92 6.21 -3.00
N GLY A 1024 25.77 6.29 -1.96
CA GLY A 1024 27.08 5.62 -1.88
C GLY A 1024 27.06 4.16 -2.35
N LEU A 1025 26.04 3.37 -1.97
CA LEU A 1025 25.90 1.96 -2.38
C LEU A 1025 25.53 1.77 -3.87
N THR A 1026 24.74 2.70 -4.44
CA THR A 1026 24.36 2.68 -5.87
C THR A 1026 25.51 3.21 -6.72
N ARG A 1027 26.28 4.17 -6.19
CA ARG A 1027 27.53 4.64 -6.77
C ARG A 1027 28.60 3.56 -6.69
N GLU A 1028 28.68 2.78 -5.61
CA GLU A 1028 29.59 1.64 -5.44
C GLU A 1028 29.20 0.47 -6.37
N LEU A 1029 27.91 0.15 -6.50
CA LEU A 1029 27.43 -0.85 -7.46
C LEU A 1029 27.57 -0.37 -8.92
N ALA A 1030 27.45 0.92 -9.20
CA ALA A 1030 27.69 1.48 -10.53
C ALA A 1030 29.18 1.73 -10.84
N SER A 1031 30.00 2.01 -9.81
CA SER A 1031 31.45 2.15 -9.92
C SER A 1031 32.13 0.79 -10.01
N SER A 1032 31.63 -0.23 -9.31
CA SER A 1032 32.06 -1.63 -9.48
C SER A 1032 31.75 -2.14 -10.89
N LEU A 1033 30.67 -1.63 -11.51
CA LEU A 1033 30.36 -1.87 -12.93
C LEU A 1033 31.20 -1.05 -13.92
N SER A 1034 31.95 -0.03 -13.48
CA SER A 1034 32.71 0.86 -14.36
C SER A 1034 34.23 0.89 -14.11
N ALA A 1035 34.74 0.06 -13.18
CA ALA A 1035 36.17 -0.14 -13.00
C ALA A 1035 36.74 -0.97 -14.17
N ALA A 1036 37.60 -0.34 -14.97
CA ALA A 1036 38.04 -0.74 -16.31
C ALA A 1036 38.77 -2.10 -16.42
N GLU A 1037 39.06 -2.77 -15.30
CA GLU A 1037 39.71 -4.10 -15.27
C GLU A 1037 38.73 -5.24 -14.93
N LEU A 1038 37.52 -4.92 -14.43
CA LEU A 1038 36.44 -5.88 -14.16
C LEU A 1038 35.43 -5.99 -15.29
N THR A 1039 35.44 -5.02 -16.20
CA THR A 1039 34.66 -5.08 -17.41
C THR A 1039 34.99 -6.32 -18.22
N GLU A 1040 36.21 -6.83 -18.29
CA GLU A 1040 36.49 -8.03 -19.11
C GLU A 1040 36.08 -9.35 -18.44
N THR A 1041 36.20 -9.48 -17.12
CA THR A 1041 35.88 -10.72 -16.40
C THR A 1041 34.37 -10.86 -16.18
N TRP A 1042 33.69 -9.76 -15.82
CA TRP A 1042 32.23 -9.71 -15.78
C TRP A 1042 31.59 -9.51 -17.14
N LYS A 1043 32.23 -8.92 -18.16
CA LYS A 1043 31.79 -9.13 -19.55
C LYS A 1043 31.91 -10.59 -19.90
N SER A 1044 33.01 -11.27 -19.60
CA SER A 1044 33.08 -12.70 -19.92
C SER A 1044 32.07 -13.57 -19.15
N ALA A 1045 31.66 -13.20 -17.93
CA ALA A 1045 30.67 -13.95 -17.15
C ALA A 1045 29.22 -13.53 -17.48
N ALA A 1046 28.96 -12.23 -17.64
CA ALA A 1046 27.68 -11.67 -18.01
C ALA A 1046 27.39 -11.85 -19.52
N GLU A 1047 28.36 -11.69 -20.42
CA GLU A 1047 28.24 -12.11 -21.84
C GLU A 1047 28.12 -13.62 -21.96
N ARG A 1048 28.76 -14.45 -21.11
CA ARG A 1048 28.49 -15.91 -21.10
C ARG A 1048 27.08 -16.27 -20.62
N ASP A 1049 26.56 -15.63 -19.57
CA ASP A 1049 25.16 -15.85 -19.14
C ASP A 1049 24.12 -15.15 -20.04
N MET A 1050 24.48 -14.06 -20.73
CA MET A 1050 23.62 -13.28 -21.61
C MET A 1050 23.55 -13.83 -23.05
N ASP A 1051 24.67 -14.27 -23.64
CA ASP A 1051 24.69 -14.86 -24.99
C ASP A 1051 24.12 -16.28 -25.01
N MET A 1052 24.08 -17.00 -23.87
CA MET A 1052 23.40 -18.29 -23.79
C MET A 1052 21.88 -18.20 -23.97
N ASN A 1053 21.24 -17.08 -23.59
CA ASN A 1053 19.78 -16.96 -23.57
C ASN A 1053 19.20 -16.10 -24.73
N LEU A 1054 19.99 -15.18 -25.31
CA LEU A 1054 19.51 -14.24 -26.32
C LEU A 1054 20.05 -14.58 -27.72
N THR A 1055 19.30 -15.39 -28.48
CA THR A 1055 19.66 -15.72 -29.86
C THR A 1055 19.38 -14.51 -30.77
N ILE A 1056 20.41 -13.72 -31.10
CA ILE A 1056 20.29 -12.62 -32.06
C ILE A 1056 20.33 -13.22 -33.47
N VAL A 1057 19.32 -12.90 -34.28
CA VAL A 1057 19.19 -13.42 -35.65
C VAL A 1057 19.17 -12.27 -36.65
N SER A 1058 19.71 -12.53 -37.84
CA SER A 1058 19.68 -11.62 -38.99
C SER A 1058 18.24 -11.33 -39.45
N GLU A 1059 18.03 -10.24 -40.19
CA GLU A 1059 16.69 -9.88 -40.69
C GLU A 1059 16.12 -10.94 -41.67
N THR A 1060 16.97 -11.68 -42.38
CA THR A 1060 16.57 -12.69 -43.37
C THR A 1060 16.08 -13.97 -42.71
N ASP A 1061 16.74 -14.38 -41.62
CA ASP A 1061 16.54 -15.71 -41.03
C ASP A 1061 15.51 -15.68 -39.89
N TYR A 1062 15.07 -14.48 -39.49
CA TYR A 1062 14.16 -14.26 -38.37
C TYR A 1062 12.84 -15.05 -38.48
N LYS A 1063 12.18 -15.01 -39.65
CA LYS A 1063 10.86 -15.63 -39.83
C LYS A 1063 10.88 -17.14 -39.66
N GLN A 1064 11.93 -17.79 -40.13
CA GLN A 1064 12.09 -19.24 -40.00
C GLN A 1064 12.46 -19.59 -38.56
N SER A 1065 13.50 -18.93 -38.02
CA SER A 1065 14.03 -19.18 -36.67
C SER A 1065 12.95 -19.00 -35.59
N ILE A 1066 12.09 -17.99 -35.73
CA ILE A 1066 11.03 -17.74 -34.73
C ILE A 1066 9.95 -18.82 -34.75
N SER A 1067 9.58 -19.34 -35.93
CA SER A 1067 8.60 -20.42 -36.06
C SER A 1067 9.13 -21.70 -35.40
N GLU A 1068 10.35 -22.09 -35.75
CA GLU A 1068 11.04 -23.26 -35.19
C GLU A 1068 11.20 -23.14 -33.66
N ALA A 1069 11.57 -21.95 -33.16
CA ALA A 1069 11.68 -21.71 -31.74
C ALA A 1069 10.33 -21.84 -31.02
N PHE A 1070 9.24 -21.30 -31.58
CA PHE A 1070 7.90 -21.42 -30.99
C PHE A 1070 7.42 -22.87 -30.95
N GLU A 1071 7.64 -23.65 -32.00
CA GLU A 1071 7.30 -25.07 -32.04
C GLU A 1071 8.08 -25.86 -30.98
N ARG A 1072 9.41 -25.72 -30.97
CA ARG A 1072 10.31 -26.39 -30.01
C ARG A 1072 9.94 -26.07 -28.56
N LEU A 1073 9.83 -24.79 -28.23
CA LEU A 1073 9.57 -24.33 -26.86
C LEU A 1073 8.15 -24.67 -26.40
N THR A 1074 7.17 -24.68 -27.31
CA THR A 1074 5.81 -25.11 -27.00
C THR A 1074 5.75 -26.61 -26.69
N ALA A 1075 6.45 -27.43 -27.48
CA ALA A 1075 6.58 -28.86 -27.22
C ALA A 1075 7.27 -29.13 -25.87
N GLU A 1076 8.32 -28.36 -25.56
CA GLU A 1076 9.00 -28.41 -24.26
C GLU A 1076 8.05 -28.09 -23.11
N THR A 1077 7.25 -27.02 -23.19
CA THR A 1077 6.26 -26.70 -22.16
C THR A 1077 5.23 -27.83 -21.99
N LYS A 1078 4.71 -28.40 -23.09
CA LYS A 1078 3.76 -29.53 -23.01
C LYS A 1078 4.38 -30.73 -22.29
N ARG A 1079 5.64 -31.05 -22.61
CA ARG A 1079 6.41 -32.11 -21.93
C ARG A 1079 6.60 -31.81 -20.44
N LEU A 1080 7.03 -30.59 -20.09
CA LEU A 1080 7.21 -30.16 -18.70
C LEU A 1080 5.90 -30.22 -17.90
N CYS A 1081 4.77 -29.95 -18.55
CA CYS A 1081 3.44 -30.05 -17.96
C CYS A 1081 2.92 -31.50 -17.89
N GLY A 1082 3.58 -32.49 -18.50
CA GLY A 1082 3.04 -33.85 -18.61
C GLY A 1082 1.73 -33.93 -19.40
N TYR A 1083 1.56 -33.06 -20.40
CA TYR A 1083 0.40 -33.06 -21.27
C TYR A 1083 0.65 -33.93 -22.51
N VAL A 1084 -0.23 -34.91 -22.72
CA VAL A 1084 -0.24 -35.79 -23.90
C VAL A 1084 -1.46 -35.44 -24.76
N GLU A 1085 -1.27 -35.24 -26.06
CA GLU A 1085 -2.37 -34.94 -26.98
C GLU A 1085 -3.24 -36.19 -27.21
N LYS A 1086 -4.55 -35.98 -27.45
CA LYS A 1086 -5.49 -37.10 -27.66
C LYS A 1086 -5.14 -37.95 -28.89
N ASP A 1087 -4.52 -37.37 -29.91
CA ASP A 1087 -4.17 -38.09 -31.15
C ASP A 1087 -2.99 -39.06 -30.95
N GLU A 1088 -2.08 -38.79 -30.00
CA GLU A 1088 -1.02 -39.72 -29.61
C GLU A 1088 -1.56 -40.88 -28.76
N ILE A 1089 -2.61 -40.64 -27.96
CA ILE A 1089 -3.27 -41.69 -27.17
C ILE A 1089 -3.97 -42.69 -28.11
N ASP A 1090 -4.61 -42.23 -29.19
CA ASP A 1090 -5.23 -43.12 -30.19
C ASP A 1090 -4.18 -43.86 -31.04
N GLN A 1091 -2.99 -43.29 -31.28
CA GLN A 1091 -1.86 -43.98 -31.92
C GLN A 1091 -1.20 -45.02 -31.00
N VAL A 1092 -1.07 -44.74 -29.69
CA VAL A 1092 -0.53 -45.69 -28.71
C VAL A 1092 -1.54 -46.81 -28.40
N ILE A 1093 -2.85 -46.50 -28.38
CA ILE A 1093 -3.92 -47.50 -28.25
C ILE A 1093 -4.02 -48.38 -29.51
N SER A 1094 -3.81 -47.84 -30.71
CA SER A 1094 -3.78 -48.65 -31.93
C SER A 1094 -2.52 -49.52 -32.03
N PHE A 1095 -1.35 -49.02 -31.61
CA PHE A 1095 -0.12 -49.85 -31.52
C PHE A 1095 -0.24 -50.98 -30.50
N THR A 1096 -0.87 -50.73 -29.34
CA THR A 1096 -1.07 -51.76 -28.31
C THR A 1096 -2.19 -52.75 -28.66
N ALA A 1097 -3.14 -52.37 -29.50
CA ALA A 1097 -4.20 -53.26 -30.00
C ALA A 1097 -3.72 -54.22 -31.10
N GLU A 1098 -2.68 -53.87 -31.87
CA GLU A 1098 -2.09 -54.78 -32.87
C GLU A 1098 -1.17 -55.83 -32.24
N GLU A 1099 -0.53 -55.54 -31.10
CA GLU A 1099 0.30 -56.52 -30.38
C GLU A 1099 -0.49 -57.50 -29.48
N THR A 1100 -1.77 -57.25 -29.20
CA THR A 1100 -2.60 -58.12 -28.33
C THR A 1100 -3.35 -59.25 -29.05
N GLN A 1101 -3.14 -59.46 -30.35
CA GLN A 1101 -3.75 -60.59 -31.09
C GLN A 1101 -2.92 -61.87 -31.16
N SER A 1102 -1.76 -61.95 -30.49
CA SER A 1102 -1.03 -63.22 -30.37
C SER A 1102 -0.78 -63.59 -28.91
N THR A 1103 -1.19 -64.82 -28.58
CA THR A 1103 -1.00 -65.56 -27.31
C THR A 1103 -2.02 -65.35 -26.18
N LYS A 1104 -3.09 -66.17 -26.23
CA LYS A 1104 -3.89 -66.56 -25.08
C LYS A 1104 -3.14 -67.60 -24.23
N SER A 1105 -2.89 -67.29 -22.96
CA SER A 1105 -2.86 -68.30 -21.88
C SER A 1105 -2.98 -67.62 -20.51
N HIS A 1106 -4.03 -67.95 -19.75
CA HIS A 1106 -4.13 -67.70 -18.30
C HIS A 1106 -3.12 -68.60 -17.54
N PRO A 1107 -2.50 -68.15 -16.42
CA PRO A 1107 -3.19 -68.28 -15.13
C PRO A 1107 -2.85 -67.25 -14.01
N SER A 1108 -3.79 -67.17 -13.06
CA SER A 1108 -3.65 -66.99 -11.59
C SER A 1108 -2.85 -65.84 -10.97
N SER A 1109 -3.61 -64.98 -10.27
CA SER A 1109 -3.35 -64.36 -8.95
C SER A 1109 -1.91 -64.17 -8.47
N LEU A 1110 -1.47 -62.90 -8.38
CA LEU A 1110 -0.54 -62.43 -7.34
C LEU A 1110 -0.69 -60.90 -7.13
N THR A 1111 -1.10 -60.57 -5.91
CA THR A 1111 -0.82 -59.37 -5.11
C THR A 1111 -0.22 -58.12 -5.77
N SER A 1112 -0.95 -57.01 -5.62
CA SER A 1112 -0.52 -55.62 -5.76
C SER A 1112 0.80 -55.30 -5.01
N PRO A 1113 1.82 -54.73 -5.67
CA PRO A 1113 2.86 -53.96 -4.99
C PRO A 1113 2.38 -52.50 -4.86
N GLN A 1114 2.26 -52.06 -3.62
CA GLN A 1114 2.11 -50.66 -3.25
C GLN A 1114 3.31 -49.84 -3.75
N THR A 1115 3.14 -49.04 -4.79
CA THR A 1115 4.02 -47.89 -5.05
C THR A 1115 3.53 -46.70 -4.24
N LYS A 1116 4.29 -46.40 -3.18
CA LYS A 1116 4.14 -45.22 -2.32
C LYS A 1116 4.16 -43.94 -3.18
N HIS A 1117 3.03 -43.25 -3.23
CA HIS A 1117 2.95 -41.87 -3.69
C HIS A 1117 3.72 -40.96 -2.74
N LEU A 1118 4.79 -40.32 -3.23
CA LEU A 1118 5.48 -39.21 -2.57
C LEU A 1118 5.53 -38.04 -3.58
N TYR A 1119 4.39 -37.38 -3.75
CA TYR A 1119 4.30 -36.07 -4.39
C TYR A 1119 3.42 -35.18 -3.52
N GLY A 1120 4.00 -34.10 -3.00
CA GLY A 1120 3.27 -33.10 -2.22
C GLY A 1120 2.34 -32.32 -3.12
N GLU A 1121 1.04 -32.62 -3.06
CA GLU A 1121 0.00 -31.85 -3.74
C GLU A 1121 -0.13 -30.45 -3.10
N LEU A 1122 0.25 -29.43 -3.86
CA LEU A 1122 0.01 -28.03 -3.50
C LEU A 1122 -1.45 -27.67 -3.76
N ASP A 1123 -2.29 -27.93 -2.77
CA ASP A 1123 -3.69 -27.49 -2.79
C ASP A 1123 -3.76 -25.96 -2.59
N LEU A 1124 -4.46 -25.28 -3.49
CA LEU A 1124 -4.62 -23.83 -3.54
C LEU A 1124 -6.05 -23.39 -3.18
N PHE A 1125 -6.95 -24.36 -2.95
CA PHE A 1125 -8.37 -24.12 -2.65
C PHE A 1125 -8.97 -25.06 -1.60
N SER A 1126 -8.20 -25.98 -0.98
CA SER A 1126 -8.56 -26.56 0.31
C SER A 1126 -8.38 -25.53 1.42
N PHE A 1127 -9.44 -24.78 1.66
CA PHE A 1127 -9.75 -24.46 3.05
C PHE A 1127 -10.38 -25.71 3.65
N ASN A 1128 -9.56 -26.61 4.18
CA ASN A 1128 -10.01 -27.26 5.41
C ASN A 1128 -9.97 -26.15 6.45
N TYR A 1129 -11.14 -25.72 6.92
CA TYR A 1129 -11.21 -25.17 8.26
C TYR A 1129 -10.59 -26.24 9.16
N GLU A 1130 -9.49 -25.96 9.84
CA GLU A 1130 -9.21 -26.73 11.06
C GLU A 1130 -10.35 -26.40 12.01
N ILE A 1131 -11.37 -27.26 12.00
CA ILE A 1131 -12.31 -27.36 13.09
C ILE A 1131 -11.50 -28.04 14.19
N GLU A 1132 -10.86 -27.25 15.05
CA GLU A 1132 -10.44 -27.80 16.33
C GLU A 1132 -11.69 -28.20 17.11
N ILE A 1133 -11.89 -29.50 17.25
CA ILE A 1133 -12.89 -30.04 18.17
C ILE A 1133 -12.31 -29.84 19.57
N VAL A 1134 -12.58 -28.69 20.15
CA VAL A 1134 -12.22 -28.40 21.54
C VAL A 1134 -13.06 -29.30 22.44
N LYS A 1135 -12.43 -30.31 23.06
CA LYS A 1135 -13.05 -31.13 24.11
C LYS A 1135 -13.05 -30.35 25.42
N THR A 1136 -14.17 -29.70 25.73
CA THR A 1136 -14.36 -29.05 27.04
C THR A 1136 -14.63 -30.11 28.11
N LYS A 1137 -13.66 -30.29 29.01
CA LYS A 1137 -13.83 -31.02 30.28
C LYS A 1137 -14.24 -30.04 31.38
N LYS A 1138 -15.07 -30.49 32.33
CA LYS A 1138 -15.29 -29.74 33.58
C LYS A 1138 -13.99 -29.76 34.38
N ARG A 1139 -13.58 -28.61 34.92
CA ARG A 1139 -12.41 -28.56 35.81
C ARG A 1139 -12.70 -29.43 37.04
N GLY A 1140 -11.96 -30.54 37.18
CA GLY A 1140 -12.08 -31.51 38.29
C GLY A 1140 -12.73 -32.86 37.99
N SER A 1141 -13.20 -33.16 36.77
CA SER A 1141 -13.75 -34.49 36.43
C SER A 1141 -13.28 -35.02 35.06
N ASN A 1142 -13.38 -36.34 34.84
CA ASN A 1142 -13.06 -36.99 33.56
C ASN A 1142 -14.25 -37.04 32.57
N GLU A 1143 -15.42 -36.50 32.92
CA GLU A 1143 -16.60 -36.49 32.05
C GLU A 1143 -16.63 -35.30 31.07
N ILE A 1144 -17.02 -35.59 29.82
CA ILE A 1144 -17.11 -34.66 28.69
C ILE A 1144 -18.55 -34.14 28.59
N ILE A 1145 -18.76 -32.81 28.60
CA ILE A 1145 -20.09 -32.21 28.86
C ILE A 1145 -20.96 -31.99 27.62
N SER A 1146 -20.42 -31.90 26.40
CA SER A 1146 -21.25 -31.87 25.18
C SER A 1146 -20.44 -32.19 23.91
N LYS A 1147 -21.13 -32.72 22.90
CA LYS A 1147 -20.57 -33.00 21.57
C LYS A 1147 -20.63 -31.74 20.69
N GLU A 1148 -19.46 -31.35 20.18
CA GLU A 1148 -19.21 -30.58 18.94
C GLU A 1148 -19.83 -29.17 18.86
N GLN A 1149 -19.11 -28.16 19.38
CA GLN A 1149 -19.27 -26.78 18.96
C GLN A 1149 -18.15 -26.37 17.99
N ILE A 1150 -18.51 -25.73 16.89
CA ILE A 1150 -17.59 -25.19 15.87
C ILE A 1150 -17.38 -23.70 16.17
N ALA A 1151 -16.15 -23.30 16.47
CA ALA A 1151 -15.77 -21.90 16.61
C ALA A 1151 -15.01 -21.42 15.35
N PHE A 1152 -15.38 -20.25 14.82
CA PHE A 1152 -14.66 -19.61 13.72
C PHE A 1152 -13.73 -18.54 14.28
N ASN A 1153 -12.43 -18.66 14.01
CA ASN A 1153 -11.46 -17.60 14.26
C ASN A 1153 -11.50 -16.58 13.10
N PHE A 1154 -11.51 -15.28 13.39
CA PHE A 1154 -11.56 -14.21 12.38
C PHE A 1154 -10.19 -13.59 12.13
#